data_AF-A0A0X3X545-F1
#
_entry.id   AF-A0A0X3X545-F1
#
_cell.length_a   1.000
_cell.length_b   1.000
_cell.length_c   1.000
_cell.angle_alpha   90.00
_cell.angle_beta   90.00
_cell.angle_gamma   90.00
#
_symmetry.space_group_name_H-M   'P 1'
#
loop_
_entity.id
_entity.type
_entity.pdbx_description
1 polymer ?
#
loop_
_entity_poly.entity_id
_entity_poly.type
_entity_poly.pdbx_seq_one_letter_code
_entity_poly.pdbx_strand_id
1 'polypeptide(L)'
;MTPPGHEDAKSALRDRLAALSPAQRAALTERLRTRAAADAPPRRPLRFSLFYFANTAGDKEQPYRFLMETARQADRLGFAAVWTPERHFHDFGGIYPNPSVLGAALASATQNVQIRAGSLVLPLHHPVRVVEDWSVIDNLSGGRAGISFATGWHGTDFVIDPEKYADRRQYTWDTIPVVQKLWRGEDVSFPGPEGTEITPTLYPRPVTRELPFWITASGNADTYAQAGRLGANILTGLIGTETERLAANIALYRKERAAHGHDPDAGVVSVMLHTYLEEDATAARERCREPLREYLRGYLDQQGDMIGGSGADAGGADIEAQLDFAYERYAHQTALIGSPRTVRPLLDRLAEIGVDEAACLVDFGVPLERARRSIDLLAGVQEAYAGRPAAGAASLVAPSVASPVTTAPLGIDQERMHRLQKALPPGPANYVTTGLRIRGPLGPELLEEALRTVVARHEVLRTAFGESPSGEPFQRIGAPGEFPVRLERHDVTDVPPAERVRAARAVRTELARRPFPDDLPPVRLALITLGDEEFQLAAVKNHMVTDWVSFTVFLKELFTAYGALLRGRSPDLPPPVPYRVFAEQERARLRDGLLDDQLAYWDKQLAGAPDPATFPLKKSLGGRRPAAPTFEGHRAWMLFPDETTARLNALSRAARVTPFMTAYTALAASLGRTTGESDLVLGSPTANRDRTPDNLLGLLLRPMLLRTRLRPEQTFRDALADVRGTVSGALSHAEAPYQSLIDRLAPHRGISWTPLFRLRYLFLPWNDPFEMSGLQLNPIDTDPQTSLYDSTLTLWDSRLGAFGRFEYATDLFDHETVVEGIETFATMLAAAVADPDIRIGDLPGASATRYHVDVDQLEAHLGSEGPPQDRR
;
A
#
# COMPACT_ATOMS: atom_id res chain seq x y z
N MET A 1 35.07 -54.15 18.47
CA MET A 1 35.29 -52.72 18.17
C MET A 1 34.07 -52.22 17.43
N THR A 2 33.20 -51.49 18.13
CA THR A 2 31.95 -50.90 17.62
C THR A 2 32.29 -49.59 16.89
N PRO A 3 31.61 -49.21 15.78
CA PRO A 3 31.88 -47.94 15.11
C PRO A 3 31.38 -46.76 15.98
N PRO A 4 31.99 -45.56 15.89
CA PRO A 4 31.59 -44.42 16.71
C PRO A 4 30.17 -43.95 16.34
N GLY A 5 29.42 -43.53 17.37
CA GLY A 5 28.01 -43.17 17.26
C GLY A 5 27.78 -41.84 16.51
N HIS A 6 26.56 -41.69 15.99
CA HIS A 6 26.07 -40.57 15.19
C HIS A 6 26.17 -39.17 15.87
N GLU A 7 26.42 -39.13 17.18
CA GLU A 7 26.67 -37.91 17.95
C GLU A 7 28.10 -37.37 17.79
N ASP A 8 29.10 -38.23 17.66
CA ASP A 8 30.51 -37.82 17.51
C ASP A 8 30.73 -37.05 16.19
N ALA A 9 30.02 -37.44 15.13
CA ALA A 9 30.06 -36.76 13.84
C ALA A 9 29.41 -35.36 13.87
N LYS A 10 28.35 -35.16 14.67
CA LYS A 10 27.69 -33.86 14.83
C LYS A 10 28.50 -32.91 15.72
N SER A 11 29.16 -33.44 16.74
CA SER A 11 30.10 -32.66 17.56
C SER A 11 31.30 -32.21 16.73
N ALA A 12 31.94 -33.13 16.00
CA ALA A 12 33.07 -32.82 15.14
C ALA A 12 32.74 -31.80 14.03
N LEU A 13 31.50 -31.83 13.50
CA LEU A 13 31.03 -30.84 12.53
C LEU A 13 30.79 -29.46 13.18
N ARG A 14 30.21 -29.41 14.40
CA ARG A 14 30.05 -28.15 15.15
C ARG A 14 31.39 -27.52 15.49
N ASP A 15 32.35 -28.31 15.96
CA ASP A 15 33.68 -27.80 16.32
C ASP A 15 34.44 -27.29 15.09
N ARG A 16 34.30 -27.98 13.95
CA ARG A 16 34.83 -27.52 12.65
C ARG A 16 34.16 -26.24 12.16
N LEU A 17 32.85 -26.07 12.34
CA LEU A 17 32.12 -24.85 11.97
C LEU A 17 32.46 -23.67 12.91
N ALA A 18 32.69 -23.94 14.19
CA ALA A 18 33.09 -22.94 15.18
C ALA A 18 34.52 -22.41 14.94
N ALA A 19 35.42 -23.27 14.43
CA ALA A 19 36.79 -22.91 14.09
C ALA A 19 36.94 -22.10 12.79
N LEU A 20 35.88 -21.93 11.99
CA LEU A 20 35.93 -21.12 10.77
C LEU A 20 35.96 -19.63 11.13
N SER A 21 36.84 -18.88 10.46
CA SER A 21 36.83 -17.42 10.53
C SER A 21 35.52 -16.83 9.95
N PRO A 22 35.15 -15.59 10.30
CA PRO A 22 33.96 -14.95 9.75
C PRO A 22 33.91 -14.96 8.21
N ALA A 23 35.06 -14.75 7.54
CA ALA A 23 35.17 -14.82 6.08
C ALA A 23 34.97 -16.23 5.53
N GLN A 24 35.46 -17.27 6.23
CA GLN A 24 35.27 -18.66 5.82
C GLN A 24 33.84 -19.15 6.06
N ARG A 25 33.17 -18.69 7.11
CA ARG A 25 31.72 -18.94 7.33
C ARG A 25 30.88 -18.25 6.28
N ALA A 26 31.21 -17.00 5.93
CA ALA A 26 30.56 -16.30 4.83
C ALA A 26 30.74 -17.06 3.50
N ALA A 27 31.95 -17.50 3.17
CA ALA A 27 32.22 -18.27 1.95
C ALA A 27 31.57 -19.67 1.92
N LEU A 28 31.50 -20.37 3.05
CA LEU A 28 30.81 -21.66 3.16
C LEU A 28 29.29 -21.49 3.06
N THR A 29 28.74 -20.46 3.69
CA THR A 29 27.32 -20.09 3.58
C THR A 29 26.99 -19.68 2.15
N GLU A 30 27.88 -18.93 1.50
CA GLU A 30 27.75 -18.54 0.10
C GLU A 30 27.79 -19.75 -0.84
N ARG A 31 28.69 -20.71 -0.62
CA ARG A 31 28.75 -21.97 -1.39
C ARG A 31 27.53 -22.86 -1.17
N LEU A 32 27.00 -22.94 0.05
CA LEU A 32 25.77 -23.68 0.34
C LEU A 32 24.53 -23.00 -0.26
N ARG A 33 24.51 -21.66 -0.30
CA ARG A 33 23.46 -20.85 -0.93
C ARG A 33 23.52 -20.86 -2.44
N THR A 34 24.69 -20.72 -3.06
CA THR A 34 24.86 -20.85 -4.53
C THR A 34 24.51 -22.25 -4.99
N ARG A 35 24.80 -23.28 -4.18
CA ARG A 35 24.33 -24.64 -4.45
C ARG A 35 22.81 -24.75 -4.33
N ALA A 36 22.20 -24.21 -3.28
CA ALA A 36 20.74 -24.19 -3.12
C ALA A 36 19.99 -23.34 -4.18
N ALA A 37 20.62 -22.27 -4.70
CA ALA A 37 20.08 -21.42 -5.75
C ALA A 37 20.31 -21.97 -7.16
N ALA A 38 21.43 -22.67 -7.39
CA ALA A 38 21.70 -23.42 -8.62
C ALA A 38 20.84 -24.70 -8.71
N ASP A 39 20.41 -25.23 -7.56
CA ASP A 39 19.49 -26.38 -7.46
C ASP A 39 18.00 -25.97 -7.44
N ALA A 40 17.65 -24.68 -7.58
CA ALA A 40 16.26 -24.23 -7.66
C ALA A 40 15.66 -24.64 -9.02
N PRO A 41 14.60 -25.48 -9.05
CA PRO A 41 14.05 -25.97 -10.30
C PRO A 41 13.34 -24.84 -11.09
N PRO A 42 13.23 -24.97 -12.42
CA PRO A 42 12.56 -23.99 -13.27
C PRO A 42 11.09 -23.80 -12.86
N ARG A 43 10.68 -22.55 -12.62
CA ARG A 43 9.30 -22.18 -12.25
C ARG A 43 8.34 -22.41 -13.42
N ARG A 44 7.14 -22.92 -13.12
CA ARG A 44 6.07 -23.16 -14.10
C ARG A 44 5.51 -21.84 -14.65
N PRO A 45 5.10 -21.79 -15.94
CA PRO A 45 4.45 -20.61 -16.50
C PRO A 45 3.09 -20.34 -15.84
N LEU A 46 2.75 -19.07 -15.67
CA LEU A 46 1.46 -18.63 -15.13
C LEU A 46 0.32 -19.06 -16.06
N ARG A 47 -0.66 -19.80 -15.52
CA ARG A 47 -1.83 -20.26 -16.27
C ARG A 47 -3.02 -19.33 -16.07
N PHE A 48 -3.99 -19.40 -16.98
CA PHE A 48 -5.20 -18.59 -16.94
C PHE A 48 -6.43 -19.48 -16.97
N SER A 49 -7.44 -19.12 -16.18
CA SER A 49 -8.72 -19.82 -16.11
C SER A 49 -9.86 -18.81 -16.03
N LEU A 50 -11.09 -19.21 -16.35
CA LEU A 50 -12.27 -18.37 -16.16
C LEU A 50 -12.96 -18.71 -14.84
N PHE A 51 -13.42 -17.70 -14.12
CA PHE A 51 -14.11 -17.81 -12.85
C PHE A 51 -15.46 -17.11 -12.92
N TYR A 52 -16.45 -17.68 -12.25
CA TYR A 52 -17.82 -17.17 -12.22
C TYR A 52 -18.27 -16.97 -10.77
N PHE A 53 -18.92 -15.85 -10.46
CA PHE A 53 -19.44 -15.53 -9.13
C PHE A 53 -20.59 -14.50 -9.14
N ALA A 54 -21.16 -14.20 -10.31
CA ALA A 54 -22.12 -13.12 -10.60
C ALA A 54 -23.02 -12.63 -9.45
N ASN A 55 -23.22 -11.30 -9.40
CA ASN A 55 -24.32 -10.65 -8.67
C ASN A 55 -25.57 -10.55 -9.55
N THR A 56 -26.77 -10.88 -9.04
CA THR A 56 -28.05 -10.86 -9.77
C THR A 56 -29.00 -9.73 -9.43
N ALA A 57 -28.57 -8.78 -8.60
CA ALA A 57 -29.38 -7.60 -8.22
C ALA A 57 -29.79 -6.68 -9.41
N GLY A 58 -29.34 -6.95 -10.65
CA GLY A 58 -29.76 -6.27 -11.87
C GLY A 58 -30.22 -7.26 -12.95
N ASP A 59 -31.23 -6.89 -13.73
CA ASP A 59 -31.88 -7.70 -14.76
C ASP A 59 -30.86 -8.21 -15.80
N LYS A 60 -30.39 -9.44 -15.61
CA LYS A 60 -29.41 -10.11 -16.47
C LYS A 60 -30.13 -11.13 -17.32
N GLU A 61 -30.36 -10.79 -18.58
CA GLU A 61 -30.83 -11.77 -19.56
C GLU A 61 -29.79 -12.91 -19.68
N GLN A 62 -30.11 -14.05 -19.05
CA GLN A 62 -29.54 -15.38 -19.29
C GLN A 62 -28.10 -15.65 -18.78
N PRO A 63 -27.85 -15.68 -17.45
CA PRO A 63 -26.52 -15.97 -16.89
C PRO A 63 -25.93 -17.33 -17.30
N TYR A 64 -26.77 -18.37 -17.44
CA TYR A 64 -26.31 -19.68 -17.91
C TYR A 64 -25.87 -19.65 -19.38
N ARG A 65 -26.48 -18.80 -20.21
CA ARG A 65 -26.00 -18.60 -21.58
C ARG A 65 -24.62 -17.93 -21.58
N PHE A 66 -24.44 -16.91 -20.73
CA PHE A 66 -23.14 -16.26 -20.56
C PHE A 66 -22.05 -17.26 -20.21
N LEU A 67 -22.27 -18.07 -19.17
CA LEU A 67 -21.36 -19.11 -18.73
C LEU A 67 -21.05 -20.09 -19.87
N MET A 68 -22.07 -20.65 -20.53
CA MET A 68 -21.86 -21.69 -21.54
C MET A 68 -21.14 -21.18 -22.79
N GLU A 69 -21.42 -19.95 -23.24
CA GLU A 69 -20.72 -19.37 -24.40
C GLU A 69 -19.26 -19.03 -24.09
N THR A 70 -19.00 -18.41 -22.93
CA THR A 70 -17.64 -18.03 -22.52
C THR A 70 -16.80 -19.26 -22.15
N ALA A 71 -17.37 -20.31 -21.57
CA ALA A 71 -16.67 -21.58 -21.31
C ALA A 71 -16.23 -22.28 -22.61
N ARG A 72 -17.09 -22.34 -23.63
CA ARG A 72 -16.72 -22.88 -24.96
C ARG A 72 -15.64 -22.05 -25.63
N GLN A 73 -15.67 -20.73 -25.43
CA GLN A 73 -14.63 -19.85 -25.94
C GLN A 73 -13.29 -20.11 -25.23
N ALA A 74 -13.29 -20.18 -23.90
CA ALA A 74 -12.11 -20.55 -23.11
C ALA A 74 -11.51 -21.89 -23.53
N ASP A 75 -12.36 -22.89 -23.77
CA ASP A 75 -11.95 -24.22 -24.23
C ASP A 75 -11.20 -24.18 -25.58
N ARG A 76 -11.68 -23.37 -26.53
CA ARG A 76 -11.01 -23.16 -27.83
C ARG A 76 -9.72 -22.35 -27.73
N LEU A 77 -9.66 -21.41 -26.79
CA LEU A 77 -8.51 -20.51 -26.58
C LEU A 77 -7.46 -21.08 -25.62
N GLY A 78 -7.61 -22.33 -25.17
CA GLY A 78 -6.61 -23.03 -24.37
C GLY A 78 -6.51 -22.57 -22.92
N PHE A 79 -7.58 -22.03 -22.34
CA PHE A 79 -7.62 -21.73 -20.91
C PHE A 79 -7.55 -23.02 -20.07
N ALA A 80 -6.91 -22.93 -18.91
CA ALA A 80 -6.64 -24.09 -18.06
C ALA A 80 -7.89 -24.66 -17.39
N ALA A 81 -8.84 -23.80 -16.99
CA ALA A 81 -10.03 -24.21 -16.25
C ALA A 81 -11.21 -23.24 -16.39
N VAL A 82 -12.39 -23.75 -16.04
CA VAL A 82 -13.60 -23.00 -15.71
C VAL A 82 -13.96 -23.33 -14.25
N TRP A 83 -14.13 -22.27 -13.45
CA TRP A 83 -14.46 -22.37 -12.03
C TRP A 83 -15.90 -21.91 -11.76
N THR A 84 -16.71 -22.79 -11.18
CA THR A 84 -18.10 -22.49 -10.78
C THR A 84 -18.23 -22.53 -9.26
N PRO A 85 -18.83 -21.53 -8.61
CA PRO A 85 -18.89 -21.49 -7.16
C PRO A 85 -20.05 -22.33 -6.65
N GLU A 86 -20.20 -22.35 -5.33
CA GLU A 86 -21.41 -22.84 -4.66
C GLU A 86 -21.91 -21.79 -3.67
N ARG A 87 -23.12 -21.29 -3.89
CA ARG A 87 -23.85 -20.37 -3.00
C ARG A 87 -25.34 -20.64 -3.11
N HIS A 88 -26.06 -20.60 -1.99
CA HIS A 88 -27.50 -20.90 -1.97
C HIS A 88 -28.29 -19.69 -1.48
N PHE A 89 -29.53 -19.53 -1.96
CA PHE A 89 -30.51 -18.60 -1.36
C PHE A 89 -30.11 -17.09 -1.29
N HIS A 90 -29.19 -16.63 -2.15
CA HIS A 90 -28.72 -15.23 -2.20
C HIS A 90 -28.58 -14.69 -3.61
N ASP A 91 -28.81 -13.38 -3.80
CA ASP A 91 -28.66 -12.73 -5.12
C ASP A 91 -27.19 -12.65 -5.58
N PHE A 92 -26.24 -12.67 -4.64
CA PHE A 92 -24.81 -12.64 -4.93
C PHE A 92 -24.21 -14.06 -4.92
N GLY A 93 -23.84 -14.53 -6.11
CA GLY A 93 -23.33 -15.88 -6.38
C GLY A 93 -24.40 -16.98 -6.43
N GLY A 94 -25.62 -16.76 -5.94
CA GLY A 94 -26.61 -17.81 -5.74
C GLY A 94 -27.30 -18.35 -7.00
N ILE A 95 -26.98 -17.83 -8.18
CA ILE A 95 -27.34 -18.49 -9.45
C ILE A 95 -26.52 -19.74 -9.75
N TYR A 96 -25.49 -20.01 -8.94
CA TYR A 96 -24.68 -21.22 -9.03
C TYR A 96 -24.83 -22.08 -7.76
N PRO A 97 -26.04 -22.57 -7.43
CA PRO A 97 -26.27 -23.34 -6.20
C PRO A 97 -25.75 -24.77 -6.29
N ASN A 98 -25.55 -25.30 -7.50
CA ASN A 98 -25.14 -26.69 -7.68
C ASN A 98 -24.01 -26.79 -8.72
N PRO A 99 -22.74 -26.68 -8.29
CA PRO A 99 -21.59 -26.78 -9.20
C PRO A 99 -21.49 -28.15 -9.86
N SER A 100 -22.05 -29.23 -9.28
CA SER A 100 -21.98 -30.56 -9.88
C SER A 100 -22.89 -30.70 -11.12
N VAL A 101 -24.12 -30.20 -11.03
CA VAL A 101 -25.07 -30.17 -12.15
C VAL A 101 -24.52 -29.30 -13.29
N LEU A 102 -23.99 -28.12 -12.95
CA LEU A 102 -23.41 -27.22 -13.92
C LEU A 102 -22.12 -27.80 -14.53
N GLY A 103 -21.30 -28.46 -13.72
CA GLY A 103 -20.09 -29.15 -14.13
C GLY A 103 -20.37 -30.26 -15.14
N ALA A 104 -21.44 -31.04 -14.98
CA ALA A 104 -21.83 -32.07 -15.94
C ALA A 104 -22.24 -31.47 -17.32
N ALA A 105 -22.94 -30.33 -17.31
CA ALA A 105 -23.27 -29.60 -18.54
C ALA A 105 -22.01 -29.04 -19.22
N LEU A 106 -21.08 -28.48 -18.46
CA LEU A 106 -19.79 -27.99 -18.97
C LEU A 106 -18.91 -29.13 -19.51
N ALA A 107 -18.90 -30.29 -18.84
CA ALA A 107 -18.21 -31.50 -19.29
C ALA A 107 -18.67 -31.93 -20.67
N SER A 108 -19.98 -31.90 -20.89
CA SER A 108 -20.59 -32.27 -22.17
C SER A 108 -20.37 -31.21 -23.26
N ALA A 109 -20.17 -29.95 -22.87
CA ALA A 109 -20.07 -28.81 -23.79
C ALA A 109 -18.64 -28.41 -24.17
N THR A 110 -17.62 -29.00 -23.55
CA THR A 110 -16.20 -28.64 -23.70
C THR A 110 -15.31 -29.87 -23.84
N GLN A 111 -14.11 -29.72 -24.40
CA GLN A 111 -13.20 -30.84 -24.69
C GLN A 111 -11.91 -30.86 -23.86
N ASN A 112 -11.32 -29.70 -23.59
CA ASN A 112 -9.95 -29.57 -23.05
C ASN A 112 -9.91 -28.92 -21.67
N VAL A 113 -10.73 -27.90 -21.44
CA VAL A 113 -10.71 -27.09 -20.22
C VAL A 113 -11.07 -27.91 -18.98
N GLN A 114 -10.36 -27.69 -17.87
CA GLN A 114 -10.69 -28.36 -16.60
C GLN A 114 -11.97 -27.79 -15.99
N ILE A 115 -12.75 -28.64 -15.33
CA ILE A 115 -14.06 -28.28 -14.78
C ILE A 115 -13.95 -28.31 -13.26
N ARG A 116 -13.98 -27.14 -12.65
CA ARG A 116 -13.66 -26.99 -11.23
C ARG A 116 -14.77 -26.30 -10.44
N ALA A 117 -14.99 -26.79 -9.22
CA ALA A 117 -15.76 -26.04 -8.24
C ALA A 117 -14.86 -25.03 -7.53
N GLY A 118 -15.27 -23.76 -7.49
CA GLY A 118 -14.58 -22.66 -6.82
C GLY A 118 -14.81 -22.60 -5.31
N SER A 119 -15.87 -23.25 -4.80
CA SER A 119 -16.16 -23.24 -3.36
C SER A 119 -17.20 -24.28 -2.96
N LEU A 120 -16.95 -25.59 -3.19
CA LEU A 120 -17.86 -26.63 -2.71
C LEU A 120 -17.94 -26.59 -1.17
N VAL A 121 -19.09 -26.21 -0.63
CA VAL A 121 -19.28 -26.00 0.81
C VAL A 121 -19.48 -27.34 1.48
N LEU A 122 -18.38 -28.01 1.80
CA LEU A 122 -18.37 -29.42 2.21
C LEU A 122 -19.32 -29.76 3.36
N PRO A 123 -19.53 -28.90 4.38
CA PRO A 123 -20.51 -29.14 5.43
C PRO A 123 -21.97 -29.31 4.96
N LEU A 124 -22.35 -28.77 3.80
CA LEU A 124 -23.69 -28.95 3.25
C LEU A 124 -23.88 -30.33 2.58
N HIS A 125 -22.82 -31.12 2.47
CA HIS A 125 -22.83 -32.36 1.70
C HIS A 125 -22.42 -33.57 2.53
N HIS A 126 -22.93 -34.74 2.13
CA HIS A 126 -22.41 -36.03 2.56
C HIS A 126 -21.23 -36.43 1.66
N PRO A 127 -20.09 -36.92 2.19
CA PRO A 127 -18.90 -37.22 1.39
C PRO A 127 -19.15 -38.23 0.26
N VAL A 128 -20.01 -39.23 0.50
CA VAL A 128 -20.42 -40.20 -0.54
C VAL A 128 -21.07 -39.50 -1.73
N ARG A 129 -21.98 -38.55 -1.50
CA ARG A 129 -22.66 -37.81 -2.57
C ARG A 129 -21.69 -36.92 -3.35
N VAL A 130 -20.76 -36.27 -2.64
CA VAL A 130 -19.69 -35.50 -3.30
C VAL A 130 -18.92 -36.36 -4.29
N VAL A 131 -18.50 -37.57 -3.88
CA VAL A 131 -17.72 -38.45 -4.76
C VAL A 131 -18.57 -39.00 -5.90
N GLU A 132 -19.81 -39.42 -5.67
CA GLU A 132 -20.70 -39.90 -6.74
C GLU A 132 -20.94 -38.83 -7.82
N ASP A 133 -21.37 -37.64 -7.39
CA ASP A 133 -21.73 -36.55 -8.31
C ASP A 133 -20.51 -36.11 -9.14
N TRP A 134 -19.34 -36.01 -8.52
CA TRP A 134 -18.11 -35.61 -9.22
C TRP A 134 -17.47 -36.74 -10.03
N SER A 135 -17.71 -38.01 -9.68
CA SER A 135 -17.30 -39.15 -10.51
C SER A 135 -18.05 -39.15 -11.83
N VAL A 136 -19.31 -38.73 -11.86
CA VAL A 136 -20.06 -38.54 -13.11
C VAL A 136 -19.41 -37.47 -13.98
N ILE A 137 -19.02 -36.33 -13.42
CA ILE A 137 -18.33 -35.25 -14.15
C ILE A 137 -16.98 -35.72 -14.67
N ASP A 138 -16.23 -36.47 -13.86
CA ASP A 138 -14.94 -37.05 -14.26
C ASP A 138 -15.09 -38.01 -15.44
N ASN A 139 -16.13 -38.87 -15.43
CA ASN A 139 -16.45 -39.75 -16.54
C ASN A 139 -16.90 -38.99 -17.80
N LEU A 140 -17.82 -38.03 -17.66
CA LEU A 140 -18.32 -37.24 -18.80
C LEU A 140 -17.20 -36.41 -19.45
N SER A 141 -16.27 -35.91 -18.63
CA SER A 141 -15.20 -35.04 -19.09
C SER A 141 -13.94 -35.79 -19.54
N GLY A 142 -13.82 -37.08 -19.23
CA GLY A 142 -12.62 -37.87 -19.50
C GLY A 142 -11.45 -37.54 -18.55
N GLY A 143 -11.75 -37.24 -17.28
CA GLY A 143 -10.73 -37.02 -16.25
C GLY A 143 -10.37 -35.56 -15.97
N ARG A 144 -11.27 -34.60 -16.27
CA ARG A 144 -11.01 -33.15 -16.15
C ARG A 144 -11.65 -32.50 -14.92
N ALA A 145 -12.09 -33.29 -13.95
CA ALA A 145 -12.81 -32.82 -12.77
C ALA A 145 -11.86 -32.36 -11.66
N GLY A 146 -12.23 -31.31 -10.90
CA GLY A 146 -11.52 -30.89 -9.70
C GLY A 146 -12.37 -30.07 -8.73
N ILE A 147 -12.05 -30.10 -7.43
CA ILE A 147 -12.90 -29.47 -6.40
C ILE A 147 -12.09 -28.54 -5.50
N SER A 148 -12.52 -27.30 -5.33
CA SER A 148 -12.10 -26.47 -4.19
C SER A 148 -13.08 -26.60 -3.04
N PHE A 149 -12.64 -27.11 -1.89
CA PHE A 149 -13.46 -27.24 -0.70
C PHE A 149 -13.48 -25.94 0.11
N ALA A 150 -14.66 -25.59 0.62
CA ALA A 150 -14.89 -24.45 1.49
C ALA A 150 -15.64 -24.88 2.75
N THR A 151 -15.41 -24.16 3.86
CA THR A 151 -16.07 -24.41 5.15
C THR A 151 -17.48 -23.82 5.24
N GLY A 152 -17.82 -22.87 4.36
CA GLY A 152 -19.06 -22.11 4.44
C GLY A 152 -19.01 -21.07 5.55
N TRP A 153 -19.51 -19.88 5.25
CA TRP A 153 -19.52 -18.76 6.21
C TRP A 153 -20.91 -18.15 6.39
N HIS A 154 -21.77 -18.27 5.39
CA HIS A 154 -23.12 -17.72 5.44
C HIS A 154 -24.06 -18.66 6.20
N GLY A 155 -24.72 -18.19 7.25
CA GLY A 155 -25.56 -19.04 8.10
C GLY A 155 -26.80 -19.59 7.40
N THR A 156 -27.39 -18.82 6.49
CA THR A 156 -28.59 -19.22 5.72
C THR A 156 -28.34 -20.37 4.74
N ASP A 157 -27.12 -20.54 4.22
CA ASP A 157 -26.76 -21.72 3.40
C ASP A 157 -27.03 -23.02 4.18
N PHE A 158 -26.89 -22.97 5.51
CA PHE A 158 -27.05 -24.11 6.41
C PHE A 158 -28.51 -24.39 6.79
N VAL A 159 -29.51 -23.75 6.15
CA VAL A 159 -30.90 -24.22 6.26
C VAL A 159 -31.06 -25.67 5.81
N ILE A 160 -30.15 -26.15 4.93
CA ILE A 160 -30.07 -27.53 4.47
C ILE A 160 -29.67 -28.48 5.62
N ASP A 161 -28.74 -28.06 6.47
CA ASP A 161 -28.24 -28.84 7.61
C ASP A 161 -27.75 -27.91 8.74
N PRO A 162 -28.67 -27.39 9.57
CA PRO A 162 -28.35 -26.31 10.52
C PRO A 162 -27.36 -26.74 11.60
N GLU A 163 -27.40 -28.01 11.99
CA GLU A 163 -26.59 -28.56 13.09
C GLU A 163 -25.09 -28.52 12.77
N LYS A 164 -24.72 -28.62 11.49
CA LYS A 164 -23.33 -28.57 11.07
C LYS A 164 -22.70 -27.18 11.09
N TYR A 165 -23.47 -26.09 11.25
CA TYR A 165 -22.90 -24.74 11.19
C TYR A 165 -21.86 -24.50 12.30
N ALA A 166 -22.12 -24.96 13.52
CA ALA A 166 -21.23 -24.76 14.66
C ALA A 166 -19.84 -25.38 14.43
N ASP A 167 -19.82 -26.63 13.95
CA ASP A 167 -18.59 -27.42 13.77
C ASP A 167 -18.09 -27.47 12.32
N ARG A 168 -18.63 -26.62 11.45
CA ARG A 168 -18.39 -26.62 9.98
C ARG A 168 -16.92 -26.67 9.58
N ARG A 169 -16.05 -25.97 10.32
CA ARG A 169 -14.61 -25.95 10.05
C ARG A 169 -13.98 -27.31 10.32
N GLN A 170 -14.26 -27.88 11.50
CA GLN A 170 -13.72 -29.19 11.90
C GLN A 170 -14.26 -30.29 10.97
N TYR A 171 -15.57 -30.29 10.73
CA TYR A 171 -16.21 -31.21 9.79
C TYR A 171 -15.54 -31.20 8.42
N THR A 172 -15.26 -30.02 7.86
CA THR A 172 -14.60 -29.90 6.55
C THR A 172 -13.24 -30.60 6.55
N TRP A 173 -12.40 -30.33 7.56
CA TRP A 173 -11.06 -30.90 7.62
C TRP A 173 -11.05 -32.42 7.84
N ASP A 174 -11.99 -32.94 8.63
CA ASP A 174 -12.11 -34.38 8.87
C ASP A 174 -12.70 -35.13 7.66
N THR A 175 -13.53 -34.45 6.87
CA THR A 175 -14.25 -35.05 5.73
C THR A 175 -13.40 -35.09 4.45
N ILE A 176 -12.47 -34.15 4.24
CA ILE A 176 -11.61 -34.14 3.03
C ILE A 176 -10.85 -35.47 2.84
N PRO A 177 -10.15 -36.04 3.85
CA PRO A 177 -9.51 -37.34 3.73
C PRO A 177 -10.48 -38.47 3.38
N VAL A 178 -11.72 -38.41 3.88
CA VAL A 178 -12.78 -39.39 3.57
C VAL A 178 -13.17 -39.32 2.09
N VAL A 179 -13.39 -38.12 1.55
CA VAL A 179 -13.66 -37.90 0.13
C VAL A 179 -12.53 -38.46 -0.75
N GLN A 180 -11.28 -38.21 -0.37
CA GLN A 180 -10.10 -38.71 -1.10
C GLN A 180 -10.01 -40.25 -1.09
N LYS A 181 -10.28 -40.89 0.05
CA LYS A 181 -10.33 -42.37 0.15
C LYS A 181 -11.42 -42.98 -0.73
N LEU A 182 -12.63 -42.43 -0.61
CA LEU A 182 -13.77 -42.85 -1.43
C LEU A 182 -13.49 -42.67 -2.92
N TRP A 183 -12.85 -41.57 -3.35
CA TRP A 183 -12.45 -41.35 -4.73
C TRP A 183 -11.49 -42.43 -5.25
N ARG A 184 -10.52 -42.85 -4.43
CA ARG A 184 -9.59 -43.95 -4.76
C ARG A 184 -10.26 -45.33 -4.78
N GLY A 185 -11.53 -45.43 -4.39
CA GLY A 185 -12.25 -46.68 -4.24
C GLY A 185 -11.83 -47.48 -3.02
N GLU A 186 -11.27 -46.83 -2.00
CA GLU A 186 -11.02 -47.46 -0.70
C GLU A 186 -12.34 -47.64 0.07
N ASP A 187 -12.42 -48.71 0.85
CA ASP A 187 -13.58 -48.99 1.69
C ASP A 187 -13.65 -48.00 2.86
N VAL A 188 -14.75 -47.25 2.94
CA VAL A 188 -15.09 -46.39 4.08
C VAL A 188 -16.50 -46.75 4.53
N SER A 189 -16.69 -47.00 5.82
CA SER A 189 -17.99 -47.38 6.39
C SER A 189 -18.67 -46.18 7.05
N PHE A 190 -20.00 -46.16 6.99
CA PHE A 190 -20.87 -45.14 7.55
C PHE A 190 -22.00 -45.78 8.37
N PRO A 191 -22.51 -45.10 9.41
CA PRO A 191 -23.63 -45.61 10.19
C PRO A 191 -24.90 -45.70 9.34
N GLY A 192 -25.47 -46.90 9.29
CA GLY A 192 -26.76 -47.18 8.65
C GLY A 192 -27.97 -46.88 9.56
N PRO A 193 -29.20 -46.97 9.02
CA PRO A 193 -30.43 -46.63 9.73
C PRO A 193 -30.67 -47.38 11.04
N GLU A 194 -30.12 -48.59 11.17
CA GLU A 194 -30.27 -49.46 12.35
C GLU A 194 -28.98 -49.53 13.21
N GLY A 195 -28.01 -48.65 12.98
CA GLY A 195 -26.71 -48.67 13.65
C GLY A 195 -25.73 -49.72 13.09
N THR A 196 -26.10 -50.43 12.02
CA THR A 196 -25.19 -51.30 11.26
C THR A 196 -24.26 -50.45 10.39
N GLU A 197 -22.96 -50.74 10.40
CA GLU A 197 -22.00 -50.12 9.48
C GLU A 197 -22.27 -50.54 8.03
N ILE A 198 -22.37 -49.56 7.13
CA ILE A 198 -22.57 -49.75 5.69
C ILE A 198 -21.35 -49.23 4.95
N THR A 199 -20.73 -50.07 4.12
CA THR A 199 -19.64 -49.69 3.20
C THR A 199 -20.21 -49.51 1.79
N PRO A 200 -20.53 -48.28 1.35
CA PRO A 200 -21.12 -48.06 0.04
C PRO A 200 -20.13 -48.36 -1.09
N THR A 201 -20.61 -49.03 -2.15
CA THR A 201 -19.85 -49.17 -3.40
C THR A 201 -20.32 -48.11 -4.40
N LEU A 202 -19.39 -47.28 -4.87
CA LEU A 202 -19.70 -46.13 -5.73
C LEU A 202 -19.81 -46.51 -7.22
N TYR A 203 -20.83 -45.98 -7.89
CA TYR A 203 -21.03 -46.11 -9.33
C TYR A 203 -21.54 -44.78 -9.95
N PRO A 204 -20.89 -44.24 -11.01
CA PRO A 204 -19.67 -44.74 -11.63
C PRO A 204 -18.44 -44.50 -10.73
N ARG A 205 -17.38 -45.30 -10.93
CA ARG A 205 -16.06 -44.98 -10.37
C ARG A 205 -15.41 -43.88 -11.21
N PRO A 206 -14.59 -42.98 -10.62
CA PRO A 206 -13.87 -41.98 -11.39
C PRO A 206 -12.86 -42.64 -12.34
N VAL A 207 -12.60 -41.97 -13.46
CA VAL A 207 -11.56 -42.33 -14.44
C VAL A 207 -10.17 -41.96 -13.89
N THR A 208 -10.08 -40.85 -13.17
CA THR A 208 -8.85 -40.41 -12.50
C THR A 208 -8.64 -41.12 -11.17
N ARG A 209 -7.38 -41.46 -10.88
CA ARG A 209 -7.01 -42.16 -9.63
C ARG A 209 -7.08 -41.26 -8.40
N GLU A 210 -6.65 -40.01 -8.52
CA GLU A 210 -6.66 -39.02 -7.45
C GLU A 210 -7.51 -37.83 -7.89
N LEU A 211 -8.31 -37.29 -6.98
CA LEU A 211 -9.08 -36.07 -7.21
C LEU A 211 -8.18 -34.85 -7.03
N PRO A 212 -7.94 -34.03 -8.07
CA PRO A 212 -7.30 -32.73 -7.89
C PRO A 212 -8.19 -31.86 -7.00
N PHE A 213 -7.64 -31.37 -5.89
CA PHE A 213 -8.41 -30.58 -4.93
C PHE A 213 -7.67 -29.35 -4.42
N TRP A 214 -8.48 -28.32 -4.11
CA TRP A 214 -8.05 -27.03 -3.58
C TRP A 214 -8.73 -26.77 -2.24
N ILE A 215 -8.13 -25.90 -1.45
CA ILE A 215 -8.78 -25.26 -0.29
C ILE A 215 -9.06 -23.81 -0.64
N THR A 216 -10.32 -23.40 -0.49
CA THR A 216 -10.71 -21.99 -0.60
C THR A 216 -10.27 -21.25 0.67
N ALA A 217 -9.35 -20.29 0.53
CA ALA A 217 -8.74 -19.58 1.65
C ALA A 217 -9.01 -18.06 1.59
N SER A 218 -9.23 -17.44 2.76
CA SER A 218 -9.55 -16.01 2.91
C SER A 218 -8.42 -15.22 3.60
N GLY A 219 -7.16 -15.44 3.19
CA GLY A 219 -5.98 -14.72 3.72
C GLY A 219 -5.51 -15.13 5.13
N ASN A 220 -6.16 -16.11 5.78
CA ASN A 220 -5.73 -16.67 7.07
C ASN A 220 -4.53 -17.63 6.90
N ALA A 221 -3.41 -17.32 7.56
CA ALA A 221 -2.18 -18.11 7.52
C ALA A 221 -2.38 -19.57 7.96
N ASP A 222 -3.25 -19.84 8.95
CA ASP A 222 -3.51 -21.19 9.44
C ASP A 222 -4.14 -22.09 8.38
N THR A 223 -5.02 -21.53 7.55
CA THR A 223 -5.64 -22.25 6.42
C THR A 223 -4.61 -22.64 5.37
N TYR A 224 -3.67 -21.74 5.06
CA TYR A 224 -2.56 -22.01 4.14
C TYR A 224 -1.64 -23.11 4.69
N ALA A 225 -1.35 -23.06 5.99
CA ALA A 225 -0.55 -24.08 6.64
C ALA A 225 -1.24 -25.45 6.62
N GLN A 226 -2.52 -25.51 6.98
CA GLN A 226 -3.33 -26.75 6.94
C GLN A 226 -3.41 -27.35 5.53
N ALA A 227 -3.68 -26.51 4.52
CA ALA A 227 -3.68 -26.94 3.12
C ALA A 227 -2.32 -27.54 2.70
N GLY A 228 -1.22 -26.92 3.16
CA GLY A 228 0.13 -27.44 2.92
C GLY A 228 0.35 -28.82 3.53
N ARG A 229 -0.10 -29.05 4.77
CA ARG A 229 -0.02 -30.36 5.44
C ARG A 229 -0.79 -31.46 4.71
N LEU A 230 -1.96 -31.11 4.15
CA LEU A 230 -2.82 -32.02 3.41
C LEU A 230 -2.34 -32.28 1.97
N GLY A 231 -1.37 -31.53 1.48
CA GLY A 231 -0.95 -31.61 0.07
C GLY A 231 -1.95 -30.99 -0.90
N ALA A 232 -2.91 -30.21 -0.41
CA ALA A 232 -3.94 -29.55 -1.22
C ALA A 232 -3.37 -28.40 -2.05
N ASN A 233 -4.08 -28.01 -3.11
CA ASN A 233 -3.86 -26.73 -3.80
C ASN A 233 -4.58 -25.58 -3.06
N ILE A 234 -4.32 -24.33 -3.45
CA ILE A 234 -4.93 -23.13 -2.85
C ILE A 234 -5.75 -22.37 -3.88
N LEU A 235 -6.99 -22.02 -3.53
CA LEU A 235 -7.78 -21.02 -4.24
C LEU A 235 -8.04 -19.83 -3.31
N THR A 236 -7.69 -18.63 -3.74
CA THR A 236 -7.82 -17.39 -2.93
C THR A 236 -8.23 -16.21 -3.81
N GLY A 237 -8.60 -15.09 -3.21
CA GLY A 237 -8.81 -13.81 -3.92
C GLY A 237 -7.96 -12.67 -3.34
N LEU A 238 -7.93 -11.53 -4.02
CA LEU A 238 -7.25 -10.29 -3.55
C LEU A 238 -8.19 -9.23 -2.97
N ILE A 239 -9.52 -9.47 -2.94
CA ILE A 239 -10.43 -8.53 -2.27
C ILE A 239 -10.09 -8.51 -0.78
N GLY A 240 -9.64 -7.35 -0.28
CA GLY A 240 -9.27 -7.16 1.13
C GLY A 240 -7.95 -7.83 1.55
N THR A 241 -7.14 -8.33 0.62
CA THR A 241 -5.84 -8.96 0.92
C THR A 241 -4.73 -8.33 0.08
N GLU A 242 -3.68 -7.83 0.74
CA GLU A 242 -2.51 -7.25 0.09
C GLU A 242 -1.57 -8.33 -0.46
N THR A 243 -0.84 -7.99 -1.53
CA THR A 243 0.06 -8.93 -2.23
C THR A 243 1.19 -9.46 -1.35
N GLU A 244 1.66 -8.65 -0.40
CA GLU A 244 2.72 -8.93 0.55
C GLU A 244 2.28 -10.00 1.55
N ARG A 245 1.05 -9.86 2.06
CA ARG A 245 0.43 -10.87 2.93
C ARG A 245 0.20 -12.18 2.18
N LEU A 246 -0.22 -12.11 0.92
CA LEU A 246 -0.37 -13.30 0.08
C LEU A 246 1.00 -14.00 -0.11
N ALA A 247 2.07 -13.26 -0.38
CA ALA A 247 3.42 -13.82 -0.52
C ALA A 247 3.87 -14.57 0.75
N ALA A 248 3.65 -13.98 1.93
CA ALA A 248 3.96 -14.62 3.20
C ALA A 248 3.15 -15.92 3.42
N ASN A 249 1.87 -15.91 3.08
CA ASN A 249 1.00 -17.08 3.16
C ASN A 249 1.41 -18.19 2.19
N ILE A 250 1.81 -17.85 0.95
CA ILE A 250 2.33 -18.81 -0.03
C ILE A 250 3.62 -19.44 0.48
N ALA A 251 4.56 -18.65 1.02
CA ALA A 251 5.80 -19.17 1.56
C ALA A 251 5.56 -20.17 2.71
N LEU A 252 4.63 -19.85 3.61
CA LEU A 252 4.21 -20.76 4.68
C LEU A 252 3.59 -22.06 4.11
N TYR A 253 2.68 -21.93 3.16
CA TYR A 253 2.06 -23.08 2.49
C TYR A 253 3.09 -24.02 1.85
N ARG A 254 4.05 -23.48 1.08
CA ARG A 254 5.11 -24.29 0.44
C ARG A 254 6.01 -24.97 1.47
N LYS A 255 6.34 -24.28 2.58
CA LYS A 255 7.11 -24.86 3.69
C LYS A 255 6.37 -26.03 4.34
N GLU A 256 5.07 -25.87 4.62
CA GLU A 256 4.26 -26.91 5.26
C GLU A 256 4.09 -28.13 4.36
N ARG A 257 3.97 -27.94 3.03
CA ARG A 257 4.00 -29.06 2.05
C ARG A 257 5.27 -29.89 2.17
N ALA A 258 6.43 -29.23 2.10
CA ALA A 258 7.72 -29.89 2.17
C ALA A 258 7.92 -30.63 3.51
N ALA A 259 7.49 -30.01 4.62
CA ALA A 259 7.57 -30.61 5.95
C ALA A 259 6.70 -31.89 6.09
N HIS A 260 5.68 -32.06 5.26
CA HIS A 260 4.74 -33.17 5.32
C HIS A 260 4.85 -34.12 4.12
N GLY A 261 6.00 -34.11 3.43
CA GLY A 261 6.32 -35.08 2.38
C GLY A 261 5.67 -34.80 1.02
N HIS A 262 5.05 -33.64 0.85
CA HIS A 262 4.51 -33.21 -0.44
C HIS A 262 5.54 -32.38 -1.19
N ASP A 263 5.61 -32.56 -2.52
CA ASP A 263 6.42 -31.69 -3.37
C ASP A 263 5.93 -30.24 -3.21
N PRO A 264 6.78 -29.31 -2.73
CA PRO A 264 6.39 -27.92 -2.55
C PRO A 264 6.02 -27.27 -3.89
N ASP A 265 6.63 -27.65 -5.01
CA ASP A 265 6.43 -27.01 -6.31
C ASP A 265 5.28 -27.64 -7.12
N ALA A 266 4.82 -28.83 -6.72
CA ALA A 266 3.66 -29.47 -7.35
C ALA A 266 2.33 -28.78 -7.03
N GLY A 267 2.23 -28.13 -5.86
CA GLY A 267 1.01 -27.44 -5.43
C GLY A 267 0.66 -26.26 -6.33
N VAL A 268 -0.63 -26.03 -6.58
CA VAL A 268 -1.12 -24.91 -7.40
C VAL A 268 -1.70 -23.83 -6.49
N VAL A 269 -1.27 -22.59 -6.65
CA VAL A 269 -1.90 -21.41 -6.06
C VAL A 269 -2.67 -20.66 -7.15
N SER A 270 -3.99 -20.69 -7.05
CA SER A 270 -4.94 -20.03 -7.96
C SER A 270 -5.49 -18.76 -7.30
N VAL A 271 -5.35 -17.61 -7.96
CA VAL A 271 -5.82 -16.31 -7.46
C VAL A 271 -6.96 -15.79 -8.32
N MET A 272 -8.12 -15.59 -7.70
CA MET A 272 -9.31 -15.02 -8.32
C MET A 272 -9.17 -13.50 -8.49
N LEU A 273 -9.35 -13.02 -9.73
CA LEU A 273 -9.15 -11.63 -10.13
C LEU A 273 -10.30 -11.15 -11.02
N HIS A 274 -10.95 -10.03 -10.67
CA HIS A 274 -11.89 -9.37 -11.57
C HIS A 274 -11.17 -8.97 -12.85
N THR A 275 -11.70 -9.36 -14.01
CA THR A 275 -10.96 -9.25 -15.28
C THR A 275 -11.83 -8.66 -16.38
N TYR A 276 -11.38 -7.55 -16.96
CA TYR A 276 -11.95 -6.97 -18.18
C TYR A 276 -10.91 -6.17 -18.96
N LEU A 277 -10.70 -6.55 -20.22
CA LEU A 277 -9.69 -5.95 -21.09
C LEU A 277 -10.32 -5.27 -22.30
N GLU A 278 -9.74 -4.14 -22.69
CA GLU A 278 -9.91 -3.50 -23.99
C GLU A 278 -8.56 -3.02 -24.55
N GLU A 279 -8.51 -2.61 -25.82
CA GLU A 279 -7.29 -2.00 -26.38
C GLU A 279 -6.91 -0.72 -25.63
N ASP A 280 -7.91 0.10 -25.28
CA ASP A 280 -7.76 1.32 -24.50
C ASP A 280 -8.07 1.08 -23.02
N ALA A 281 -7.07 1.31 -22.15
CA ALA A 281 -7.19 1.03 -20.72
C ALA A 281 -8.17 1.97 -20.00
N THR A 282 -8.28 3.23 -20.45
CA THR A 282 -9.21 4.21 -19.87
C THR A 282 -10.65 3.80 -20.18
N ALA A 283 -10.92 3.41 -21.41
CA ALA A 283 -12.24 2.98 -21.83
C ALA A 283 -12.68 1.67 -21.16
N ALA A 284 -11.73 0.75 -20.88
CA ALA A 284 -12.00 -0.44 -20.07
C ALA A 284 -12.47 -0.07 -18.64
N ARG A 285 -11.79 0.88 -17.99
CA ARG A 285 -12.15 1.36 -16.64
C ARG A 285 -13.49 2.08 -16.61
N GLU A 286 -13.73 2.97 -17.55
CA GLU A 286 -15.01 3.70 -17.64
C GLU A 286 -16.20 2.72 -17.76
N ARG A 287 -16.06 1.69 -18.58
CA ARG A 287 -17.14 0.72 -18.84
C ARG A 287 -17.35 -0.29 -17.72
N CYS A 288 -16.32 -0.61 -16.95
CA CYS A 288 -16.42 -1.53 -15.81
C CYS A 288 -16.79 -0.84 -14.50
N ARG A 289 -16.80 0.50 -14.47
CA ARG A 289 -17.04 1.26 -13.24
C ARG A 289 -18.34 0.89 -12.55
N GLU A 290 -19.45 0.99 -13.26
CA GLU A 290 -20.76 0.69 -12.67
C GLU A 290 -20.94 -0.81 -12.36
N PRO A 291 -20.63 -1.74 -13.30
CA PRO A 291 -20.72 -3.17 -13.01
C PRO A 291 -19.91 -3.60 -11.78
N LEU A 292 -18.67 -3.12 -11.63
CA LEU A 292 -17.83 -3.49 -10.50
C LEU A 292 -18.30 -2.83 -9.20
N ARG A 293 -18.80 -1.59 -9.23
CA ARG A 293 -19.43 -0.96 -8.05
C ARG A 293 -20.63 -1.76 -7.55
N GLU A 294 -21.52 -2.17 -8.46
CA GLU A 294 -22.68 -3.00 -8.11
C GLU A 294 -22.26 -4.37 -7.57
N TYR A 295 -21.22 -4.97 -8.13
CA TYR A 295 -20.64 -6.21 -7.61
C TYR A 295 -20.08 -6.02 -6.20
N LEU A 296 -19.27 -4.98 -5.97
CA LEU A 296 -18.67 -4.68 -4.67
C LEU A 296 -19.73 -4.33 -3.62
N ARG A 297 -20.84 -3.68 -4.01
CA ARG A 297 -21.98 -3.42 -3.13
C ARG A 297 -22.54 -4.72 -2.57
N GLY A 298 -22.88 -5.67 -3.46
CA GLY A 298 -23.36 -6.99 -3.05
C GLY A 298 -22.36 -7.77 -2.19
N TYR A 299 -21.05 -7.61 -2.44
CA TYR A 299 -20.01 -8.20 -1.59
C TYR A 299 -19.97 -7.60 -0.18
N LEU A 300 -20.06 -6.27 -0.05
CA LEU A 300 -20.02 -5.55 1.23
C LEU A 300 -21.27 -5.81 2.07
N ASP A 301 -22.45 -5.82 1.46
CA ASP A 301 -23.71 -6.14 2.13
C ASP A 301 -23.64 -7.51 2.82
N GLN A 302 -23.02 -8.51 2.17
CA GLN A 302 -22.83 -9.83 2.78
C GLN A 302 -21.75 -9.87 3.87
N GLN A 303 -20.74 -9.01 3.84
CA GLN A 303 -19.73 -8.95 4.92
C GLN A 303 -20.28 -8.28 6.18
N GLY A 304 -21.20 -7.31 6.04
CA GLY A 304 -21.89 -6.68 7.17
C GLY A 304 -22.62 -7.69 8.07
N ASP A 305 -23.22 -8.72 7.46
CA ASP A 305 -23.92 -9.80 8.18
C ASP A 305 -22.98 -10.77 8.93
N MET A 306 -21.67 -10.79 8.63
CA MET A 306 -20.68 -11.58 9.38
C MET A 306 -20.24 -10.94 10.70
N ILE A 307 -20.43 -9.63 10.87
CA ILE A 307 -20.12 -8.88 12.09
C ILE A 307 -21.43 -8.73 12.87
N GLY A 308 -21.85 -9.81 13.53
CA GLY A 308 -23.15 -9.85 14.20
C GLY A 308 -23.43 -8.61 15.07
N GLY A 309 -24.58 -7.99 14.83
CA GLY A 309 -25.30 -7.21 15.84
C GLY A 309 -24.93 -5.74 15.98
N SER A 310 -25.09 -4.96 14.92
CA SER A 310 -25.74 -3.64 15.03
C SER A 310 -26.17 -3.20 13.65
N GLY A 311 -27.47 -3.24 13.39
CA GLY A 311 -28.08 -2.36 12.40
C GLY A 311 -27.85 -0.92 12.87
N ALA A 312 -26.68 -0.38 12.56
CA ALA A 312 -26.43 1.03 12.60
C ALA A 312 -26.77 1.54 11.20
N ASP A 313 -27.76 2.44 11.13
CA ASP A 313 -28.17 3.20 9.96
C ASP A 313 -26.95 3.81 9.24
N ALA A 314 -26.28 3.03 8.39
CA ALA A 314 -25.37 3.56 7.39
C ALA A 314 -26.26 4.03 6.23
N GLY A 315 -26.71 5.28 6.28
CA GLY A 315 -27.64 5.78 5.27
C GLY A 315 -27.05 5.64 3.87
N GLY A 316 -27.88 5.26 2.89
CA GLY A 316 -27.44 4.66 1.60
C GLY A 316 -26.42 5.45 0.77
N ALA A 317 -26.18 6.73 1.05
CA ALA A 317 -25.13 7.49 0.40
C ALA A 317 -23.69 7.23 0.94
N ASP A 318 -23.50 6.44 2.02
CA ASP A 318 -22.20 6.17 2.72
C ASP A 318 -21.52 4.99 2.06
N ILE A 319 -22.35 4.02 1.74
CA ILE A 319 -22.06 2.92 0.85
C ILE A 319 -21.55 3.45 -0.50
N GLU A 320 -22.18 4.46 -1.11
CA GLU A 320 -21.74 4.95 -2.44
C GLU A 320 -20.33 5.58 -2.45
N ALA A 321 -19.98 6.37 -1.44
CA ALA A 321 -18.65 6.97 -1.35
C ALA A 321 -17.57 5.93 -0.98
N GLN A 322 -17.90 4.98 -0.10
CA GLN A 322 -17.04 3.85 0.21
C GLN A 322 -16.84 2.94 -1.00
N LEU A 323 -17.87 2.74 -1.82
CA LEU A 323 -17.81 2.00 -3.08
C LEU A 323 -16.97 2.71 -4.14
N ASP A 324 -17.07 4.04 -4.24
CA ASP A 324 -16.22 4.82 -5.14
C ASP A 324 -14.74 4.68 -4.76
N PHE A 325 -14.41 4.85 -3.49
CA PHE A 325 -13.04 4.68 -3.00
C PHE A 325 -12.54 3.23 -3.14
N ALA A 326 -13.40 2.25 -2.79
CA ALA A 326 -13.09 0.83 -2.93
C ALA A 326 -12.90 0.45 -4.40
N TYR A 327 -13.71 0.97 -5.32
CA TYR A 327 -13.56 0.77 -6.76
C TYR A 327 -12.21 1.29 -7.25
N GLU A 328 -11.88 2.56 -7.00
CA GLU A 328 -10.64 3.14 -7.53
C GLU A 328 -9.41 2.40 -6.97
N ARG A 329 -9.39 2.07 -5.66
CA ARG A 329 -8.30 1.28 -5.08
C ARG A 329 -8.23 -0.13 -5.67
N TYR A 330 -9.38 -0.83 -5.74
CA TYR A 330 -9.43 -2.23 -6.15
C TYR A 330 -9.16 -2.43 -7.65
N ALA A 331 -9.78 -1.61 -8.51
CA ALA A 331 -9.64 -1.67 -9.95
C ALA A 331 -8.20 -1.39 -10.40
N HIS A 332 -7.47 -0.52 -9.69
CA HIS A 332 -6.11 -0.14 -10.04
C HIS A 332 -5.03 -1.05 -9.44
N GLN A 333 -5.29 -1.72 -8.32
CA GLN A 333 -4.24 -2.44 -7.57
C GLN A 333 -4.36 -3.96 -7.65
N THR A 334 -5.59 -4.48 -7.74
CA THR A 334 -5.87 -5.91 -7.47
C THR A 334 -6.83 -6.55 -8.47
N ALA A 335 -7.19 -5.85 -9.54
CA ALA A 335 -8.01 -6.34 -10.65
C ALA A 335 -7.26 -6.25 -11.99
N LEU A 336 -7.62 -7.12 -12.93
CA LEU A 336 -7.12 -7.12 -14.31
C LEU A 336 -8.07 -6.29 -15.20
N ILE A 337 -8.23 -5.00 -14.88
CA ILE A 337 -9.07 -4.06 -15.63
C ILE A 337 -8.19 -3.03 -16.36
N GLY A 338 -8.19 -3.06 -17.69
CA GLY A 338 -7.35 -2.17 -18.49
C GLY A 338 -7.09 -2.72 -19.89
N SER A 339 -5.87 -2.55 -20.39
CA SER A 339 -5.39 -3.14 -21.65
C SER A 339 -4.41 -4.30 -21.45
N PRO A 340 -4.18 -5.14 -22.47
CA PRO A 340 -3.21 -6.23 -22.43
C PRO A 340 -1.79 -5.83 -21.99
N ARG A 341 -1.43 -4.54 -22.13
CA ARG A 341 -0.16 -4.01 -21.63
C ARG A 341 -0.23 -3.63 -20.16
N THR A 342 -1.27 -2.91 -19.77
CA THR A 342 -1.40 -2.35 -18.41
C THR A 342 -1.63 -3.38 -17.32
N VAL A 343 -2.13 -4.59 -17.66
CA VAL A 343 -2.39 -5.65 -16.66
C VAL A 343 -1.19 -6.55 -16.39
N ARG A 344 -0.15 -6.52 -17.23
CA ARG A 344 1.06 -7.35 -17.09
C ARG A 344 1.81 -7.13 -15.77
N PRO A 345 2.00 -5.89 -15.27
CA PRO A 345 2.72 -5.68 -14.01
C PRO A 345 2.11 -6.42 -12.82
N LEU A 346 0.77 -6.52 -12.75
CA LEU A 346 0.11 -7.29 -11.69
C LEU A 346 0.33 -8.80 -11.88
N LEU A 347 0.20 -9.30 -13.10
CA LEU A 347 0.44 -10.72 -13.42
C LEU A 347 1.89 -11.14 -13.13
N ASP A 348 2.85 -10.28 -13.49
CA ASP A 348 4.27 -10.50 -13.21
C ASP A 348 4.52 -10.56 -11.70
N ARG A 349 3.97 -9.62 -10.92
CA ARG A 349 4.05 -9.63 -9.45
C ARG A 349 3.45 -10.89 -8.83
N LEU A 350 2.30 -11.34 -9.34
CA LEU A 350 1.65 -12.56 -8.85
C LEU A 350 2.51 -13.80 -9.14
N ALA A 351 3.05 -13.91 -10.36
CA ALA A 351 3.96 -14.99 -10.71
C ALA A 351 5.26 -14.97 -9.86
N GLU A 352 5.78 -13.78 -9.54
CA GLU A 352 6.97 -13.61 -8.69
C GLU A 352 6.77 -14.17 -7.28
N ILE A 353 5.61 -13.95 -6.67
CA ILE A 353 5.28 -14.42 -5.32
C ILE A 353 4.82 -15.90 -5.28
N GLY A 354 4.82 -16.60 -6.42
CA GLY A 354 4.53 -18.03 -6.51
C GLY A 354 3.06 -18.36 -6.77
N VAL A 355 2.32 -17.47 -7.41
CA VAL A 355 0.99 -17.76 -7.99
C VAL A 355 1.16 -18.54 -9.29
N ASP A 356 0.44 -19.64 -9.43
CA ASP A 356 0.54 -20.56 -10.57
C ASP A 356 -0.61 -20.37 -11.58
N GLU A 357 -1.72 -19.76 -11.15
CA GLU A 357 -2.91 -19.57 -11.97
C GLU A 357 -3.65 -18.26 -11.63
N ALA A 358 -3.92 -17.45 -12.65
CA ALA A 358 -4.88 -16.36 -12.59
C ALA A 358 -6.29 -16.89 -12.93
N ALA A 359 -7.18 -16.89 -11.95
CA ALA A 359 -8.58 -17.26 -12.11
C ALA A 359 -9.43 -16.00 -12.40
N CYS A 360 -9.61 -15.72 -13.69
CA CYS A 360 -10.21 -14.49 -14.19
C CYS A 360 -11.73 -14.49 -14.00
N LEU A 361 -12.22 -13.73 -13.02
CA LEU A 361 -13.64 -13.52 -12.78
C LEU A 361 -14.21 -12.55 -13.82
N VAL A 362 -15.12 -13.06 -14.65
CA VAL A 362 -15.60 -12.37 -15.86
C VAL A 362 -17.09 -11.97 -15.83
N ASP A 363 -17.87 -12.48 -14.87
CA ASP A 363 -19.33 -12.34 -14.83
C ASP A 363 -19.85 -11.33 -13.79
N PHE A 364 -19.04 -10.32 -13.46
CA PHE A 364 -19.36 -9.28 -12.47
C PHE A 364 -20.26 -8.14 -13.01
N GLY A 365 -21.04 -8.38 -14.07
CA GLY A 365 -22.01 -7.40 -14.62
C GLY A 365 -21.66 -6.83 -15.99
N VAL A 366 -20.53 -7.23 -16.59
CA VAL A 366 -20.19 -6.86 -17.96
C VAL A 366 -21.08 -7.61 -18.97
N PRO A 367 -21.63 -6.93 -20.01
CA PRO A 367 -22.42 -7.60 -21.05
C PRO A 367 -21.66 -8.70 -21.80
N LEU A 368 -22.36 -9.78 -22.17
CA LEU A 368 -21.78 -10.98 -22.80
C LEU A 368 -20.86 -10.67 -23.99
N GLU A 369 -21.33 -9.89 -24.97
CA GLU A 369 -20.54 -9.57 -26.16
C GLU A 369 -19.22 -8.85 -25.83
N ARG A 370 -19.21 -8.03 -24.78
CA ARG A 370 -18.01 -7.33 -24.32
C ARG A 370 -17.08 -8.27 -23.57
N ALA A 371 -17.63 -9.11 -22.68
CA ALA A 371 -16.86 -10.12 -21.96
C ALA A 371 -16.17 -11.09 -22.93
N ARG A 372 -16.86 -11.52 -24.00
CA ARG A 372 -16.27 -12.37 -25.04
C ARG A 372 -15.09 -11.72 -25.76
N ARG A 373 -15.19 -10.44 -26.12
CA ARG A 373 -14.06 -9.68 -26.71
C ARG A 373 -12.90 -9.52 -25.73
N SER A 374 -13.22 -9.25 -24.46
CA SER A 374 -12.22 -9.18 -23.40
C SER A 374 -11.48 -10.52 -23.23
N ILE A 375 -12.18 -11.65 -23.36
CA ILE A 375 -11.59 -13.00 -23.29
C ILE A 375 -10.63 -13.24 -24.47
N ASP A 376 -10.93 -12.73 -25.67
CA ASP A 376 -10.01 -12.82 -26.82
C ASP A 376 -8.70 -12.05 -26.54
N LEU A 377 -8.79 -10.84 -25.97
CA LEU A 377 -7.61 -10.06 -25.56
C LEU A 377 -6.83 -10.75 -24.43
N LEU A 378 -7.54 -11.38 -23.49
CA LEU A 378 -6.94 -12.14 -22.40
C LEU A 378 -6.19 -13.38 -22.91
N ALA A 379 -6.67 -14.03 -23.97
CA ALA A 379 -5.95 -15.13 -24.61
C ALA A 379 -4.60 -14.65 -25.20
N GLY A 380 -4.56 -13.46 -25.81
CA GLY A 380 -3.29 -12.86 -26.25
C GLY A 380 -2.34 -12.54 -25.10
N VAL A 381 -2.85 -12.19 -23.91
CA VAL A 381 -2.03 -12.08 -22.70
C VAL A 381 -1.51 -13.46 -22.28
N GLN A 382 -2.38 -14.48 -22.19
CA GLN A 382 -2.00 -15.85 -21.84
C GLN A 382 -0.88 -16.39 -22.73
N GLU A 383 -0.97 -16.22 -24.06
CA GLU A 383 0.05 -16.65 -25.01
C GLU A 383 1.43 -16.03 -24.70
N ALA A 384 1.46 -14.77 -24.26
CA ALA A 384 2.70 -14.10 -23.87
C ALA A 384 3.35 -14.71 -22.61
N TYR A 385 2.58 -15.42 -21.78
CA TYR A 385 3.06 -16.14 -20.59
C TYR A 385 3.33 -17.63 -20.86
N ALA A 386 2.75 -18.23 -21.90
CA ALA A 386 2.84 -19.66 -22.21
C ALA A 386 4.25 -20.15 -22.61
N GLY A 387 5.17 -19.23 -23.00
CA GLY A 387 6.53 -19.57 -23.48
C GLY A 387 7.68 -18.89 -22.74
N ARG A 388 7.41 -18.18 -21.64
CA ARG A 388 8.45 -17.51 -20.84
C ARG A 388 8.84 -18.39 -19.64
N PRO A 389 10.12 -18.83 -19.49
CA PRO A 389 10.64 -18.97 -18.14
C PRO A 389 10.48 -17.58 -17.49
N ALA A 390 9.96 -17.54 -16.26
CA ALA A 390 9.73 -16.30 -15.53
C ALA A 390 10.91 -15.36 -15.76
N ALA A 391 10.64 -14.18 -16.32
CA ALA A 391 11.69 -13.22 -16.62
C ALA A 391 12.51 -13.02 -15.34
N GLY A 392 13.81 -13.27 -15.42
CA GLY A 392 14.73 -12.94 -14.36
C GLY A 392 14.62 -11.45 -14.08
N ALA A 393 14.08 -11.14 -12.89
CA ALA A 393 14.16 -9.88 -12.16
C ALA A 393 13.65 -8.61 -12.87
N ALA A 394 12.40 -8.24 -12.57
CA ALA A 394 12.06 -6.87 -12.16
C ALA A 394 11.42 -6.90 -10.75
N SER A 395 12.06 -7.67 -9.88
CA SER A 395 11.67 -7.91 -8.51
C SER A 395 11.65 -6.60 -7.70
N LEU A 396 10.53 -6.31 -7.02
CA LEU A 396 10.50 -5.43 -5.83
C LEU A 396 10.97 -6.16 -4.56
N VAL A 397 11.26 -7.47 -4.64
CA VAL A 397 12.11 -8.15 -3.65
C VAL A 397 13.57 -7.78 -3.96
N ALA A 398 14.32 -7.46 -2.91
CA ALA A 398 15.74 -7.10 -2.97
C ALA A 398 16.49 -7.87 -4.08
N PRO A 399 17.08 -7.20 -5.10
CA PRO A 399 17.92 -7.88 -6.07
C PRO A 399 18.98 -8.69 -5.32
N SER A 400 19.13 -9.94 -5.74
CA SER A 400 20.32 -10.75 -5.47
C SER A 400 21.56 -9.88 -5.57
N VAL A 401 22.49 -10.06 -4.64
CA VAL A 401 23.82 -9.43 -4.64
C VAL A 401 24.62 -9.96 -5.83
N ALA A 402 24.22 -9.58 -7.05
CA ALA A 402 25.14 -9.40 -8.15
C ALA A 402 26.17 -8.34 -7.70
N SER A 403 27.35 -8.37 -8.32
CA SER A 403 28.49 -7.47 -8.07
C SER A 403 28.07 -6.10 -7.52
N PRO A 404 28.72 -5.58 -6.45
CA PRO A 404 28.27 -4.37 -5.78
C PRO A 404 28.05 -3.25 -6.80
N VAL A 405 26.79 -2.86 -6.96
CA VAL A 405 26.40 -1.76 -7.84
C VAL A 405 26.88 -0.48 -7.15
N THR A 406 27.92 0.13 -7.71
CA THR A 406 28.51 1.36 -7.17
C THR A 406 27.87 2.61 -7.77
N THR A 407 27.20 2.47 -8.92
CA THR A 407 26.56 3.57 -9.63
C THR A 407 25.18 3.17 -10.17
N ALA A 408 24.21 4.08 -10.09
CA ALA A 408 22.85 3.89 -10.62
C ALA A 408 22.27 5.22 -11.13
N PRO A 409 21.30 5.24 -12.06
CA PRO A 409 20.62 6.48 -12.45
C PRO A 409 19.82 7.07 -11.28
N LEU A 410 19.65 8.39 -11.23
CA LEU A 410 18.73 9.02 -10.27
C LEU A 410 17.27 8.67 -10.63
N GLY A 411 16.39 8.59 -9.63
CA GLY A 411 14.94 8.65 -9.88
C GLY A 411 14.54 9.97 -10.54
N ILE A 412 13.37 10.05 -11.16
CA ILE A 412 12.95 11.25 -11.92
C ILE A 412 12.90 12.48 -10.99
N ASP A 413 12.31 12.32 -9.81
CA ASP A 413 12.19 13.40 -8.84
C ASP A 413 13.52 13.72 -8.13
N GLN A 414 14.41 12.73 -7.96
CA GLN A 414 15.79 12.98 -7.51
C GLN A 414 16.57 13.81 -8.53
N GLU A 415 16.48 13.47 -9.82
CA GLU A 415 17.19 14.18 -10.89
C GLU A 415 16.76 15.65 -10.93
N ARG A 416 15.46 15.91 -10.80
CA ARG A 416 14.93 17.26 -10.65
C ARG A 416 15.55 18.00 -9.47
N MET A 417 15.55 17.39 -8.28
CA MET A 417 16.11 18.01 -7.07
C MET A 417 17.61 18.26 -7.21
N HIS A 418 18.35 17.35 -7.86
CA HIS A 418 19.78 17.50 -8.12
C HIS A 418 20.07 18.71 -9.01
N ARG A 419 19.38 18.82 -10.16
CA ARG A 419 19.52 19.97 -11.07
C ARG A 419 19.18 21.28 -10.38
N LEU A 420 18.14 21.28 -9.55
CA LEU A 420 17.72 22.45 -8.78
C LEU A 420 18.77 22.86 -7.74
N GLN A 421 19.32 21.90 -6.99
CA GLN A 421 20.38 22.12 -6.01
C GLN A 421 21.63 22.73 -6.67
N LYS A 422 21.97 22.32 -7.89
CA LYS A 422 23.14 22.84 -8.64
C LYS A 422 22.93 24.24 -9.20
N ALA A 423 21.68 24.61 -9.50
CA ALA A 423 21.34 25.91 -10.05
C ALA A 423 21.29 27.03 -9.00
N LEU A 424 21.41 26.69 -7.72
CA LEU A 424 21.18 27.59 -6.60
C LEU A 424 22.38 27.63 -5.66
N PRO A 425 22.50 28.68 -4.83
CA PRO A 425 23.53 28.72 -3.81
C PRO A 425 23.42 27.48 -2.88
N PRO A 426 24.55 26.89 -2.45
CA PRO A 426 24.53 25.83 -1.45
C PRO A 426 23.79 26.29 -0.19
N GLY A 427 22.85 25.48 0.29
CA GLY A 427 22.03 25.88 1.43
C GLY A 427 21.08 24.79 1.93
N PRO A 428 20.43 25.03 3.08
CA PRO A 428 19.60 24.04 3.76
C PRO A 428 18.21 23.83 3.14
N ALA A 429 17.92 24.44 1.98
CA ALA A 429 16.61 24.42 1.34
C ALA A 429 16.07 22.98 1.17
N ASN A 430 16.92 22.05 0.74
CA ASN A 430 16.56 20.65 0.50
C ASN A 430 16.63 19.76 1.74
N TYR A 431 16.92 20.33 2.91
CA TYR A 431 17.14 19.54 4.11
C TYR A 431 15.83 19.38 4.88
N VAL A 432 15.59 18.15 5.31
CA VAL A 432 14.52 17.79 6.23
C VAL A 432 15.16 17.61 7.58
N THR A 433 14.77 18.49 8.51
CA THR A 433 15.16 18.37 9.92
C THR A 433 14.00 17.78 10.71
N THR A 434 14.32 16.78 11.51
CA THR A 434 13.37 16.05 12.37
C THR A 434 13.98 15.85 13.74
N GLY A 435 13.16 15.86 14.80
CA GLY A 435 13.62 15.77 16.18
C GLY A 435 12.76 14.84 17.03
N LEU A 436 13.41 14.14 17.95
CA LEU A 436 12.78 13.35 19.01
C LEU A 436 13.37 13.75 20.36
N ARG A 437 12.53 14.03 21.35
CA ARG A 437 12.89 13.99 22.76
C ARG A 437 12.81 12.56 23.24
N ILE A 438 13.84 12.10 23.94
CA ILE A 438 13.99 10.73 24.42
C ILE A 438 14.11 10.81 25.94
N ARG A 439 13.30 10.04 26.66
CA ARG A 439 13.42 9.85 28.12
C ARG A 439 13.63 8.40 28.48
N GLY A 440 14.49 8.16 29.46
CA GLY A 440 14.83 6.83 29.96
C GLY A 440 16.32 6.49 29.78
N PRO A 441 16.72 5.24 30.11
CA PRO A 441 18.11 4.82 30.20
C PRO A 441 18.72 4.54 28.81
N LEU A 442 18.82 5.57 27.98
CA LEU A 442 19.42 5.47 26.64
C LEU A 442 20.93 5.19 26.75
N GLY A 443 21.40 4.22 25.99
CA GLY A 443 22.82 3.91 25.80
C GLY A 443 23.34 4.54 24.50
N PRO A 444 24.08 5.66 24.52
CA PRO A 444 24.48 6.39 23.30
C PRO A 444 25.33 5.55 22.34
N GLU A 445 26.21 4.69 22.85
CA GLU A 445 27.07 3.80 22.06
C GLU A 445 26.24 2.76 21.29
N LEU A 446 25.24 2.18 21.95
CA LEU A 446 24.33 1.21 21.35
C LEU A 446 23.42 1.87 20.31
N LEU A 447 23.00 3.12 20.54
CA LEU A 447 22.24 3.89 19.55
C LEU A 447 23.07 4.16 18.30
N GLU A 448 24.34 4.51 18.47
CA GLU A 448 25.26 4.71 17.35
C GLU A 448 25.51 3.40 16.58
N GLU A 449 25.66 2.27 17.27
CA GLU A 449 25.79 0.96 16.62
C GLU A 449 24.51 0.54 15.87
N ALA A 450 23.35 0.82 16.44
CA ALA A 450 22.06 0.64 15.77
C ALA A 450 21.96 1.49 14.50
N LEU A 451 22.40 2.75 14.56
CA LEU A 451 22.45 3.66 13.41
C LEU A 451 23.35 3.10 12.30
N ARG A 452 24.57 2.64 12.64
CA ARG A 452 25.47 2.00 11.66
C ARG A 452 24.82 0.78 11.01
N THR A 453 24.08 -0.01 11.77
CA THR A 453 23.36 -1.19 11.28
C THR A 453 22.29 -0.81 10.25
N VAL A 454 21.47 0.20 10.54
CA VAL A 454 20.41 0.66 9.62
C VAL A 454 20.99 1.32 8.36
N VAL A 455 22.05 2.14 8.49
CA VAL A 455 22.69 2.77 7.32
C VAL A 455 23.41 1.75 6.43
N ALA A 456 24.07 0.74 7.00
CA ALA A 456 24.68 -0.34 6.22
C ALA A 456 23.65 -1.11 5.38
N ARG A 457 22.46 -1.30 5.95
CA ARG A 457 21.33 -2.04 5.39
C ARG A 457 20.63 -1.32 4.23
N HIS A 458 20.47 0.01 4.28
CA HIS A 458 19.75 0.77 3.26
C HIS A 458 20.70 1.52 2.33
N GLU A 459 20.80 1.08 1.07
CA GLU A 459 21.65 1.69 0.03
C GLU A 459 21.48 3.22 -0.06
N VAL A 460 20.25 3.71 0.00
CA VAL A 460 19.94 5.14 -0.16
C VAL A 460 20.55 6.01 0.94
N LEU A 461 20.71 5.50 2.17
CA LEU A 461 21.30 6.25 3.29
C LEU A 461 22.83 6.34 3.19
N ARG A 462 23.44 5.53 2.31
CA ARG A 462 24.86 5.51 1.98
C ARG A 462 25.11 5.88 0.51
N THR A 463 24.23 6.71 -0.05
CA THR A 463 24.31 7.18 -1.44
C THR A 463 24.69 8.67 -1.47
N ALA A 464 25.75 8.98 -2.20
CA ALA A 464 26.10 10.35 -2.62
C ALA A 464 25.59 10.59 -4.05
N PHE A 465 25.56 11.84 -4.50
CA PHE A 465 25.03 12.20 -5.83
C PHE A 465 26.10 12.94 -6.62
N GLY A 466 26.46 12.42 -7.80
CA GLY A 466 27.50 12.98 -8.65
C GLY A 466 27.02 13.25 -10.06
N GLU A 467 27.88 13.88 -10.86
CA GLU A 467 27.69 14.08 -12.31
C GLU A 467 28.85 13.39 -13.04
N SER A 468 28.52 12.70 -14.13
CA SER A 468 29.53 12.15 -15.03
C SER A 468 30.27 13.28 -15.76
N PRO A 469 31.42 13.01 -16.41
CA PRO A 469 32.11 14.00 -17.23
C PRO A 469 31.25 14.59 -18.36
N SER A 470 30.20 13.88 -18.80
CA SER A 470 29.20 14.36 -19.77
C SER A 470 28.06 15.17 -19.15
N GLY A 471 28.08 15.40 -17.83
CA GLY A 471 27.06 16.17 -17.09
C GLY A 471 25.80 15.36 -16.72
N GLU A 472 25.80 14.05 -16.91
CA GLU A 472 24.66 13.20 -16.54
C GLU A 472 24.72 12.85 -15.04
N PRO A 473 23.66 13.11 -14.25
CA PRO A 473 23.67 12.86 -12.82
C PRO A 473 23.49 11.37 -12.49
N PHE A 474 24.19 10.89 -11.47
CA PHE A 474 24.11 9.49 -11.01
C PHE A 474 24.21 9.36 -9.48
N GLN A 475 23.66 8.25 -8.96
CA GLN A 475 23.76 7.82 -7.58
C GLN A 475 25.10 7.10 -7.40
N ARG A 476 25.95 7.55 -6.47
CA ARG A 476 27.16 6.85 -6.04
C ARG A 476 26.87 6.10 -4.74
N ILE A 477 26.72 4.79 -4.84
CA ILE A 477 26.31 3.92 -3.73
C ILE A 477 27.59 3.38 -3.07
N GLY A 478 27.91 3.85 -1.87
CA GLY A 478 29.11 3.38 -1.15
C GLY A 478 28.89 2.01 -0.52
N ALA A 479 29.93 1.20 -0.42
CA ALA A 479 29.85 -0.11 0.25
C ALA A 479 29.44 0.05 1.74
N PRO A 480 28.85 -0.98 2.38
CA PRO A 480 28.58 -0.95 3.81
C PRO A 480 29.86 -0.63 4.61
N GLY A 481 29.83 0.47 5.36
CA GLY A 481 30.98 0.96 6.14
C GLY A 481 32.00 1.81 5.38
N GLU A 482 31.81 2.08 4.08
CA GLU A 482 32.68 2.98 3.31
C GLU A 482 32.61 4.42 3.84
N PHE A 483 31.39 4.91 4.10
CA PHE A 483 31.16 6.24 4.63
C PHE A 483 31.12 6.25 6.16
N PRO A 484 31.76 7.24 6.82
CA PRO A 484 31.72 7.35 8.26
C PRO A 484 30.30 7.72 8.72
N VAL A 485 29.63 6.78 9.38
CA VAL A 485 28.35 7.04 10.07
C VAL A 485 28.67 7.32 11.54
N ARG A 486 28.56 8.60 11.94
CA ARG A 486 28.78 9.05 13.32
C ARG A 486 27.54 9.76 13.85
N LEU A 487 27.21 9.45 15.10
CA LEU A 487 26.24 10.20 15.88
C LEU A 487 26.99 11.36 16.54
N GLU A 488 26.76 12.60 16.08
CA GLU A 488 27.34 13.78 16.72
C GLU A 488 26.81 13.87 18.16
N ARG A 489 27.66 14.12 19.14
CA ARG A 489 27.25 14.18 20.56
C ARG A 489 27.45 15.59 21.06
N HIS A 490 26.40 16.14 21.67
CA HIS A 490 26.42 17.45 22.31
C HIS A 490 25.92 17.31 23.73
N ASP A 491 26.62 17.89 24.68
CA ASP A 491 26.21 17.91 26.08
C ASP A 491 25.87 19.35 26.47
N VAL A 492 24.63 19.57 26.94
CA VAL A 492 24.18 20.87 27.44
C VAL A 492 23.89 20.84 28.94
N THR A 493 24.34 19.80 29.66
CA THR A 493 24.10 19.65 31.10
C THR A 493 24.83 20.70 31.94
N ASP A 494 25.95 21.25 31.44
CA ASP A 494 26.67 22.37 32.06
C ASP A 494 25.89 23.70 32.01
N VAL A 495 24.86 23.79 31.17
CA VAL A 495 23.96 24.96 31.09
C VAL A 495 22.90 24.89 32.20
N PRO A 496 22.52 26.01 32.84
CA PRO A 496 21.44 26.03 33.82
C PRO A 496 20.16 25.35 33.29
N PRO A 497 19.43 24.55 34.09
CA PRO A 497 18.27 23.77 33.63
C PRO A 497 17.25 24.57 32.81
N ALA A 498 16.97 25.83 33.21
CA ALA A 498 16.03 26.72 32.53
C ALA A 498 16.47 27.12 31.10
N GLU A 499 17.76 27.03 30.78
CA GLU A 499 18.34 27.41 29.49
C GLU A 499 18.70 26.22 28.60
N ARG A 500 18.69 24.98 29.13
CA ARG A 500 19.08 23.77 28.39
C ARG A 500 18.26 23.54 27.13
N VAL A 501 16.95 23.82 27.18
CA VAL A 501 16.06 23.69 26.01
C VAL A 501 16.48 24.66 24.90
N ARG A 502 16.85 25.89 25.26
CA ARG A 502 17.34 26.91 24.31
C ARG A 502 18.71 26.52 23.74
N ALA A 503 19.62 26.03 24.57
CA ALA A 503 20.92 25.53 24.12
C ALA A 503 20.78 24.35 23.14
N ALA A 504 19.90 23.39 23.47
CA ALA A 504 19.58 22.28 22.57
C ALA A 504 18.95 22.76 21.25
N ARG A 505 18.09 23.80 21.28
CA ARG A 505 17.52 24.42 20.07
C ARG A 505 18.61 25.01 19.19
N ALA A 506 19.57 25.74 19.77
CA ALA A 506 20.71 26.31 19.04
C ALA A 506 21.55 25.23 18.32
N VAL A 507 21.85 24.11 18.99
CA VAL A 507 22.55 22.97 18.38
C VAL A 507 21.78 22.41 17.19
N ARG A 508 20.45 22.25 17.30
CA ARG A 508 19.62 21.75 16.18
C ARG A 508 19.60 22.72 15.00
N THR A 509 19.49 24.02 15.26
CA THR A 509 19.49 25.05 14.21
C THR A 509 20.84 25.07 13.48
N GLU A 510 21.96 24.99 14.21
CA GLU A 510 23.29 24.89 13.61
C GLU A 510 23.42 23.64 12.74
N LEU A 511 22.99 22.48 13.27
CA LEU A 511 23.02 21.21 12.55
C LEU A 511 22.19 21.27 11.26
N ALA A 512 20.99 21.86 11.31
CA ALA A 512 20.08 22.01 10.19
C ALA A 512 20.60 22.96 9.10
N ARG A 513 21.41 23.95 9.46
CA ARG A 513 21.96 24.93 8.53
C ARG A 513 23.32 24.53 7.94
N ARG A 514 24.04 23.58 8.55
CA ARG A 514 25.36 23.14 8.09
C ARG A 514 25.26 22.39 6.75
N PRO A 515 25.88 22.89 5.65
CA PRO A 515 25.82 22.23 4.35
C PRO A 515 26.37 20.80 4.35
N PHE A 516 25.83 19.93 3.49
CA PHE A 516 26.42 18.61 3.23
C PHE A 516 27.55 18.73 2.19
N PRO A 517 28.66 18.01 2.37
CA PRO A 517 29.65 17.80 1.31
C PRO A 517 29.04 16.99 0.15
N ASP A 518 29.33 17.37 -1.10
CA ASP A 518 28.76 16.75 -2.30
C ASP A 518 29.14 15.27 -2.46
N ASP A 519 30.31 14.88 -1.95
CA ASP A 519 30.89 13.54 -2.09
C ASP A 519 30.45 12.54 -1.00
N LEU A 520 29.68 13.01 -0.02
CA LEU A 520 29.18 12.22 1.11
C LEU A 520 27.66 12.04 1.07
N PRO A 521 27.13 10.93 1.63
CA PRO A 521 25.68 10.77 1.80
C PRO A 521 25.10 11.90 2.64
N PRO A 522 24.02 12.56 2.19
CA PRO A 522 23.49 13.75 2.86
C PRO A 522 22.56 13.37 4.02
N VAL A 523 23.10 12.65 5.01
CA VAL A 523 22.41 12.21 6.24
C VAL A 523 23.33 12.47 7.43
N ARG A 524 22.77 13.07 8.49
CA ARG A 524 23.52 13.31 9.73
C ARG A 524 22.58 13.36 10.93
N LEU A 525 23.06 12.80 12.04
CA LEU A 525 22.32 12.75 13.29
C LEU A 525 23.16 13.32 14.42
N ALA A 526 22.49 13.99 15.36
CA ALA A 526 23.08 14.45 16.61
C ALA A 526 22.24 14.00 17.80
N LEU A 527 22.90 13.52 18.85
CA LEU A 527 22.33 13.28 20.15
C LEU A 527 22.75 14.41 21.09
N ILE A 528 21.76 15.09 21.66
CA ILE A 528 21.93 16.20 22.58
C ILE A 528 21.51 15.71 23.98
N THR A 529 22.43 15.72 24.94
CA THR A 529 22.18 15.33 26.33
C THR A 529 21.69 16.52 27.14
N LEU A 530 20.49 16.40 27.74
CA LEU A 530 19.90 17.44 28.61
C LEU A 530 19.98 17.08 30.10
N GLY A 531 20.16 15.80 30.42
CA GLY A 531 20.32 15.26 31.76
C GLY A 531 20.58 13.74 31.72
N ASP A 532 20.65 13.10 32.88
CA ASP A 532 21.05 11.68 33.01
C ASP A 532 20.17 10.72 32.19
N GLU A 533 18.86 10.99 32.10
CA GLU A 533 17.89 10.19 31.35
C GLU A 533 17.05 11.04 30.38
N GLU A 534 17.53 12.21 29.99
CA GLU A 534 16.82 13.11 29.06
C GLU A 534 17.72 13.55 27.90
N PHE A 535 17.30 13.20 26.69
CA PHE A 535 18.04 13.44 25.46
C PHE A 535 17.17 14.03 24.36
N GLN A 536 17.79 14.61 23.35
CA GLN A 536 17.15 14.94 22.08
C GLN A 536 17.96 14.38 20.92
N LEU A 537 17.32 13.59 20.06
CA LEU A 537 17.89 13.11 18.80
C LEU A 537 17.42 14.03 17.68
N ALA A 538 18.35 14.67 16.98
CA ALA A 538 18.10 15.46 15.79
C ALA A 538 18.64 14.73 14.56
N ALA A 539 17.85 14.66 13.50
CA ALA A 539 18.25 14.08 12.21
C ALA A 539 18.04 15.10 11.10
N VAL A 540 19.12 15.40 10.36
CA VAL A 540 19.13 16.28 9.20
C VAL A 540 19.47 15.44 7.98
N LYS A 541 18.66 15.54 6.94
CA LYS A 541 18.79 14.69 5.75
C LYS A 541 18.31 15.43 4.50
N ASN A 542 18.95 15.24 3.35
CA ASN A 542 18.46 15.80 2.10
C ASN A 542 17.23 15.00 1.61
N HIS A 543 16.21 15.69 1.10
CA HIS A 543 15.03 15.05 0.50
C HIS A 543 15.36 13.99 -0.56
N MET A 544 16.51 14.09 -1.24
CA MET A 544 16.94 13.09 -2.23
C MET A 544 17.12 11.67 -1.67
N VAL A 545 17.34 11.51 -0.35
CA VAL A 545 17.54 10.18 0.27
C VAL A 545 16.35 9.73 1.13
N THR A 546 15.30 10.55 1.25
CA THR A 546 14.23 10.32 2.22
C THR A 546 12.99 11.17 1.96
N ASP A 547 11.85 10.64 2.35
CA ASP A 547 10.61 11.37 2.58
C ASP A 547 10.12 11.18 4.03
N TRP A 548 8.93 11.68 4.35
CA TRP A 548 8.37 11.60 5.71
C TRP A 548 8.00 10.17 6.13
N VAL A 549 7.54 9.33 5.20
CA VAL A 549 7.24 7.91 5.47
C VAL A 549 8.53 7.13 5.70
N SER A 550 9.54 7.33 4.84
CA SER A 550 10.90 6.76 4.99
C SER A 550 11.46 7.05 6.36
N PHE A 551 11.26 8.27 6.87
CA PHE A 551 11.76 8.63 8.19
C PHE A 551 11.08 7.86 9.33
N THR A 552 9.78 7.63 9.24
CA THR A 552 9.03 6.83 10.21
C THR A 552 9.54 5.37 10.21
N VAL A 553 9.77 4.81 9.02
CA VAL A 553 10.38 3.48 8.85
C VAL A 553 11.80 3.44 9.42
N PHE A 554 12.62 4.44 9.12
CA PHE A 554 13.99 4.58 9.63
C PHE A 554 14.02 4.60 11.17
N LEU A 555 13.17 5.41 11.82
CA LEU A 555 13.09 5.47 13.28
C LEU A 555 12.67 4.12 13.88
N LYS A 556 11.65 3.47 13.29
CA LYS A 556 11.20 2.15 13.73
C LYS A 556 12.31 1.12 13.64
N GLU A 557 13.03 1.04 12.51
CA GLU A 557 14.15 0.13 12.35
C GLU A 557 15.32 0.46 13.29
N LEU A 558 15.62 1.76 13.50
CA LEU A 558 16.67 2.22 14.41
C LEU A 558 16.41 1.76 15.84
N PHE A 559 15.23 2.01 16.39
CA PHE A 559 14.91 1.63 17.78
C PHE A 559 14.64 0.13 17.95
N THR A 560 14.25 -0.57 16.89
CA THR A 560 14.21 -2.04 16.86
C THR A 560 15.63 -2.62 16.93
N ALA A 561 16.57 -2.08 16.13
CA ALA A 561 17.96 -2.48 16.17
C ALA A 561 18.61 -2.17 17.52
N TYR A 562 18.38 -0.98 18.05
CA TYR A 562 18.81 -0.59 19.40
C TYR A 562 18.32 -1.58 20.46
N GLY A 563 17.03 -1.93 20.46
CA GLY A 563 16.47 -2.88 21.42
C GLY A 563 17.07 -4.29 21.30
N ALA A 564 17.40 -4.75 20.09
CA ALA A 564 18.08 -6.03 19.89
C ALA A 564 19.51 -6.00 20.45
N LEU A 565 20.27 -4.95 20.14
CA LEU A 565 21.64 -4.76 20.62
C LEU A 565 21.69 -4.63 22.15
N LEU A 566 20.73 -3.93 22.75
CA LEU A 566 20.56 -3.83 24.21
C LEU A 566 20.42 -5.20 24.88
N ARG A 567 19.83 -6.18 24.17
CA ARG A 567 19.69 -7.57 24.64
C ARG A 567 20.82 -8.49 24.20
N GLY A 568 21.89 -7.96 23.62
CA GLY A 568 23.01 -8.75 23.07
C GLY A 568 22.62 -9.63 21.89
N ARG A 569 21.60 -9.24 21.11
CA ARG A 569 21.10 -9.99 19.95
C ARG A 569 21.28 -9.18 18.66
N SER A 570 21.38 -9.88 17.53
CA SER A 570 21.29 -9.23 16.22
C SER A 570 19.86 -8.76 15.95
N PRO A 571 19.66 -7.59 15.31
CA PRO A 571 18.34 -7.12 14.89
C PRO A 571 17.69 -8.09 13.89
N ASP A 572 16.42 -8.43 14.13
CA ASP A 572 15.59 -9.17 13.19
C ASP A 572 14.76 -8.16 12.39
N LEU A 573 15.19 -7.88 11.17
CA LEU A 573 14.56 -6.91 10.25
C LEU A 573 14.29 -7.61 8.91
N PRO A 574 13.18 -7.28 8.21
CA PRO A 574 12.85 -7.88 6.91
C PRO A 574 13.96 -7.60 5.89
N PRO A 575 14.08 -8.26 4.72
CA PRO A 575 15.10 -7.89 3.72
C PRO A 575 14.94 -6.41 3.25
N PRO A 576 16.03 -5.62 3.10
CA PRO A 576 15.92 -4.22 2.67
C PRO A 576 15.59 -4.12 1.19
N VAL A 577 14.86 -3.07 0.78
CA VAL A 577 14.52 -2.83 -0.63
C VAL A 577 15.37 -1.67 -1.17
N PRO A 578 16.22 -1.91 -2.19
CA PRO A 578 17.06 -0.85 -2.75
C PRO A 578 16.28 0.21 -3.52
N TYR A 579 16.47 1.48 -3.16
CA TYR A 579 15.85 2.60 -3.86
C TYR A 579 16.18 2.68 -5.35
N ARG A 580 17.40 2.28 -5.76
CA ARG A 580 17.79 2.25 -7.18
C ARG A 580 16.85 1.41 -8.05
N VAL A 581 16.29 0.33 -7.49
CA VAL A 581 15.35 -0.55 -8.22
C VAL A 581 14.07 0.21 -8.53
N PHE A 582 13.55 0.94 -7.53
CA PHE A 582 12.41 1.82 -7.74
C PHE A 582 12.69 2.89 -8.81
N ALA A 583 13.85 3.55 -8.75
CA ALA A 583 14.25 4.57 -9.72
C ALA A 583 14.35 4.02 -11.16
N GLU A 584 14.95 2.84 -11.34
CA GLU A 584 15.08 2.16 -12.63
C GLU A 584 13.70 1.76 -13.19
N GLN A 585 12.84 1.19 -12.35
CA GLN A 585 11.48 0.79 -12.72
C GLN A 585 10.63 2.00 -13.10
N GLU A 586 10.65 3.07 -12.32
CA GLU A 586 9.92 4.30 -12.61
C GLU A 586 10.29 4.86 -13.99
N ARG A 587 11.59 4.91 -14.29
CA ARG A 587 12.07 5.32 -15.62
C ARG A 587 11.62 4.38 -16.73
N ALA A 588 11.67 3.07 -16.52
CA ALA A 588 11.20 2.11 -17.50
C ALA A 588 9.70 2.28 -17.77
N ARG A 589 8.89 2.42 -16.72
CA ARG A 589 7.44 2.65 -16.83
C ARG A 589 7.11 3.92 -17.61
N LEU A 590 7.86 5.00 -17.39
CA LEU A 590 7.68 6.23 -18.17
C LEU A 590 8.05 6.02 -19.65
N ARG A 591 9.20 5.39 -19.95
CA ARG A 591 9.61 5.13 -21.34
C ARG A 591 8.65 4.21 -22.08
N ASP A 592 8.10 3.22 -21.38
CA ASP A 592 7.27 2.17 -21.97
C ASP A 592 5.78 2.58 -22.06
N GLY A 593 5.45 3.83 -21.73
CA GLY A 593 4.08 4.38 -21.81
C GLY A 593 3.13 3.91 -20.70
N LEU A 594 3.64 3.25 -19.65
CA LEU A 594 2.82 2.73 -18.54
C LEU A 594 2.28 3.82 -17.61
N LEU A 595 2.63 5.09 -17.86
CA LEU A 595 2.17 6.28 -17.13
C LEU A 595 1.36 7.23 -18.03
N ASP A 596 1.05 6.85 -19.27
CA ASP A 596 0.38 7.75 -20.22
C ASP A 596 -1.03 8.14 -19.76
N ASP A 597 -1.81 7.20 -19.23
CA ASP A 597 -3.13 7.49 -18.62
C ASP A 597 -3.01 8.50 -17.47
N GLN A 598 -1.95 8.38 -16.66
CA GLN A 598 -1.67 9.29 -15.55
C GLN A 598 -1.41 10.71 -16.06
N LEU A 599 -0.57 10.84 -17.09
CA LEU A 599 -0.22 12.13 -17.70
C LEU A 599 -1.41 12.76 -18.44
N ALA A 600 -2.19 11.98 -19.17
CA ALA A 600 -3.35 12.46 -19.92
C ALA A 600 -4.45 13.06 -19.01
N TYR A 601 -4.66 12.47 -17.83
CA TYR A 601 -5.53 13.05 -16.81
C TYR A 601 -5.07 14.47 -16.43
N TRP A 602 -3.78 14.64 -16.12
CA TRP A 602 -3.24 15.94 -15.71
C TRP A 602 -3.28 16.98 -16.82
N ASP A 603 -3.02 16.58 -18.07
CA ASP A 603 -3.16 17.46 -19.24
C ASP A 603 -4.59 18.02 -19.33
N LYS A 604 -5.61 17.19 -19.09
CA LYS A 604 -7.02 17.61 -19.06
C LYS A 604 -7.35 18.50 -17.86
N GLN A 605 -6.95 18.10 -16.64
CA GLN A 605 -7.32 18.84 -15.42
C GLN A 605 -6.67 20.23 -15.33
N LEU A 606 -5.43 20.34 -15.82
CA LEU A 606 -4.64 21.57 -15.72
C LEU A 606 -4.67 22.40 -17.02
N ALA A 607 -5.46 21.99 -18.01
CA ALA A 607 -5.68 22.75 -19.24
C ALA A 607 -6.18 24.17 -18.92
N GLY A 608 -5.42 25.18 -19.33
CA GLY A 608 -5.74 26.59 -19.06
C GLY A 608 -5.76 26.92 -17.57
N ALA A 609 -4.97 26.23 -16.74
CA ALA A 609 -4.78 26.60 -15.34
C ALA A 609 -4.21 28.02 -15.22
N PRO A 610 -4.70 28.82 -14.26
CA PRO A 610 -4.13 30.14 -14.00
C PRO A 610 -2.74 30.02 -13.38
N ASP A 611 -2.10 31.16 -13.16
CA ASP A 611 -0.89 31.17 -12.36
C ASP A 611 -1.18 30.67 -10.93
N PRO A 612 -0.31 29.81 -10.38
CA PRO A 612 -0.40 29.33 -9.00
C PRO A 612 -0.68 30.41 -7.96
N ALA A 613 -1.75 30.19 -7.20
CA ALA A 613 -2.18 31.12 -6.16
C ALA A 613 -1.25 31.13 -4.95
N THR A 614 -1.11 32.30 -4.32
CA THR A 614 -0.37 32.52 -3.08
C THR A 614 -1.01 33.67 -2.29
N PHE A 615 -0.67 33.80 -1.01
CA PHE A 615 -1.01 34.99 -0.22
C PHE A 615 -0.36 36.26 -0.83
N PRO A 616 -0.89 37.46 -0.51
CA PRO A 616 -0.29 38.72 -0.93
C PRO A 616 1.18 38.81 -0.55
N LEU A 617 2.01 39.24 -1.50
CA LEU A 617 3.42 39.50 -1.23
C LEU A 617 3.56 40.74 -0.33
N LYS A 618 4.64 40.78 0.45
CA LYS A 618 4.97 41.94 1.27
C LYS A 618 5.04 43.22 0.43
N LYS A 619 4.51 44.30 0.98
CA LYS A 619 4.32 45.58 0.26
C LYS A 619 5.63 46.11 -0.35
N SER A 620 6.75 45.88 0.33
CA SER A 620 8.08 46.31 -0.10
C SER A 620 8.53 45.72 -1.45
N LEU A 621 7.94 44.60 -1.88
CA LEU A 621 8.25 43.98 -3.17
C LEU A 621 7.53 44.63 -4.36
N GLY A 622 6.52 45.48 -4.13
CA GLY A 622 5.73 46.08 -5.21
C GLY A 622 5.15 45.06 -6.21
N GLY A 623 4.83 43.84 -5.72
CA GLY A 623 4.33 42.73 -6.54
C GLY A 623 5.38 41.94 -7.32
N ARG A 624 6.68 42.25 -7.19
CA ARG A 624 7.77 41.55 -7.91
C ARG A 624 8.48 40.55 -7.02
N ARG A 625 8.72 39.34 -7.53
CA ARG A 625 9.51 38.33 -6.82
C ARG A 625 11.00 38.61 -6.93
N PRO A 626 11.80 38.31 -5.88
CA PRO A 626 13.26 38.32 -5.98
C PRO A 626 13.75 37.36 -7.08
N ALA A 627 14.89 37.69 -7.68
CA ALA A 627 15.49 36.87 -8.75
C ALA A 627 15.98 35.50 -8.25
N ALA A 628 16.40 35.41 -6.99
CA ALA A 628 16.81 34.18 -6.33
C ALA A 628 16.26 34.13 -4.89
N PRO A 629 15.75 32.98 -4.43
CA PRO A 629 15.32 32.79 -3.04
C PRO A 629 16.53 32.68 -2.09
N THR A 630 16.39 33.22 -0.88
CA THR A 630 17.33 33.01 0.24
C THR A 630 17.04 31.72 1.02
N PHE A 631 15.82 31.19 0.89
CA PHE A 631 15.25 30.10 1.69
C PHE A 631 15.11 30.38 3.19
N GLU A 632 15.35 31.61 3.61
CA GLU A 632 15.04 32.05 4.96
C GLU A 632 13.53 31.95 5.17
N GLY A 633 13.14 31.29 6.26
CA GLY A 633 11.77 30.94 6.55
C GLY A 633 11.38 31.31 7.97
N HIS A 634 10.10 31.59 8.15
CA HIS A 634 9.49 31.80 9.45
C HIS A 634 8.17 31.05 9.53
N ARG A 635 7.64 30.91 10.74
CA ARG A 635 6.43 30.14 11.03
C ARG A 635 5.42 30.97 11.82
N ALA A 636 4.14 30.71 11.59
CA ALA A 636 3.05 31.18 12.43
C ALA A 636 2.19 29.97 12.81
N TRP A 637 1.80 29.88 14.08
CA TRP A 637 0.99 28.78 14.60
C TRP A 637 -0.45 29.23 14.80
N MET A 638 -1.38 28.29 14.67
CA MET A 638 -2.80 28.48 14.98
C MET A 638 -3.34 27.30 15.77
N LEU A 639 -4.23 27.57 16.72
CA LEU A 639 -4.93 26.55 17.51
C LEU A 639 -6.44 26.71 17.30
N PHE A 640 -7.13 25.62 16.97
CA PHE A 640 -8.58 25.63 16.83
C PHE A 640 -9.23 25.25 18.17
N PRO A 641 -10.31 25.93 18.57
CA PRO A 641 -11.12 25.48 19.70
C PRO A 641 -11.70 24.08 19.44
N ASP A 642 -11.83 23.27 20.49
CA ASP A 642 -12.37 21.90 20.42
C ASP A 642 -13.70 21.81 19.68
N GLU A 643 -14.57 22.81 19.86
CA GLU A 643 -15.85 22.88 19.17
C GLU A 643 -15.70 22.97 17.65
N THR A 644 -14.75 23.76 17.16
CA THR A 644 -14.46 23.88 15.72
C THR A 644 -13.92 22.57 15.16
N THR A 645 -13.04 21.89 15.89
CA THR A 645 -12.52 20.57 15.49
C THR A 645 -13.62 19.50 15.47
N ALA A 646 -14.48 19.47 16.49
CA ALA A 646 -15.61 18.55 16.54
C ALA A 646 -16.58 18.78 15.37
N ARG A 647 -16.88 20.04 15.04
CA ARG A 647 -17.72 20.43 13.90
C ARG A 647 -17.08 20.11 12.55
N LEU A 648 -15.78 20.36 12.40
CA LEU A 648 -15.00 19.94 11.22
C LEU A 648 -15.15 18.43 11.00
N ASN A 649 -14.86 17.63 12.03
CA ASN A 649 -14.96 16.18 11.96
C ASN A 649 -16.40 15.69 11.75
N ALA A 650 -17.41 16.38 12.29
CA ALA A 650 -18.82 16.06 12.07
C ALA A 650 -19.27 16.38 10.63
N LEU A 651 -18.92 17.56 10.09
CA LEU A 651 -19.23 17.93 8.72
C LEU A 651 -18.53 17.00 7.73
N SER A 652 -17.25 16.73 7.91
CA SER A 652 -16.49 15.85 7.02
C SER A 652 -17.13 14.45 6.96
N ARG A 653 -17.53 13.88 8.11
CA ARG A 653 -18.28 12.63 8.17
C ARG A 653 -19.63 12.72 7.46
N ALA A 654 -20.44 13.75 7.76
CA ALA A 654 -21.76 13.92 7.17
C ALA A 654 -21.72 14.11 5.64
N ALA A 655 -20.70 14.82 5.14
CA ALA A 655 -20.47 15.06 3.71
C ALA A 655 -19.66 13.95 3.01
N ARG A 656 -19.21 12.92 3.75
CA ARG A 656 -18.39 11.80 3.25
C ARG A 656 -17.14 12.27 2.52
N VAL A 657 -16.43 13.16 3.20
CA VAL A 657 -15.15 13.72 2.80
C VAL A 657 -14.19 13.64 3.98
N THR A 658 -12.91 13.90 3.73
CA THR A 658 -11.92 13.96 4.81
C THR A 658 -11.86 15.38 5.40
N PRO A 659 -11.41 15.54 6.66
CA PRO A 659 -11.08 16.85 7.22
C PRO A 659 -10.11 17.66 6.35
N PHE A 660 -9.20 16.98 5.65
CA PHE A 660 -8.35 17.55 4.60
C PHE A 660 -9.17 18.28 3.54
N MET A 661 -10.21 17.65 2.96
CA MET A 661 -11.02 18.26 1.90
C MET A 661 -11.81 19.46 2.44
N THR A 662 -12.40 19.35 3.63
CA THR A 662 -13.15 20.44 4.26
C THR A 662 -12.27 21.65 4.55
N ALA A 663 -11.13 21.46 5.19
CA ALA A 663 -10.19 22.54 5.47
C ALA A 663 -9.52 23.08 4.19
N TYR A 664 -9.26 22.24 3.18
CA TYR A 664 -8.81 22.67 1.87
C TYR A 664 -9.83 23.60 1.19
N THR A 665 -11.13 23.28 1.21
CA THR A 665 -12.17 24.13 0.63
C THR A 665 -12.21 25.51 1.30
N ALA A 666 -12.08 25.55 2.63
CA ALA A 666 -11.99 26.82 3.36
C ALA A 666 -10.72 27.61 3.02
N LEU A 667 -9.58 26.93 2.85
CA LEU A 667 -8.32 27.56 2.42
C LEU A 667 -8.44 28.16 1.01
N ALA A 668 -9.03 27.42 0.07
CA ALA A 668 -9.27 27.89 -1.29
C ALA A 668 -10.21 29.10 -1.29
N ALA A 669 -11.30 29.08 -0.49
CA ALA A 669 -12.20 30.22 -0.35
C ALA A 669 -11.48 31.45 0.25
N SER A 670 -10.64 31.24 1.26
CA SER A 670 -9.83 32.29 1.87
C SER A 670 -8.87 32.92 0.88
N LEU A 671 -8.14 32.11 0.11
CA LEU A 671 -7.23 32.61 -0.92
C LEU A 671 -7.98 33.37 -2.00
N GLY A 672 -9.08 32.83 -2.51
CA GLY A 672 -9.86 33.48 -3.55
C GLY A 672 -10.41 34.84 -3.13
N ARG A 673 -10.78 35.00 -1.85
CA ARG A 673 -11.13 36.32 -1.30
C ARG A 673 -9.94 37.27 -1.26
N THR A 674 -8.79 36.80 -0.81
CA THR A 674 -7.61 37.65 -0.63
C THR A 674 -6.98 38.05 -1.97
N THR A 675 -7.01 37.18 -2.98
CA THR A 675 -6.42 37.42 -4.30
C THR A 675 -7.41 37.97 -5.31
N GLY A 676 -8.72 37.81 -5.09
CA GLY A 676 -9.76 38.10 -6.08
C GLY A 676 -9.91 37.02 -7.16
N GLU A 677 -9.19 35.89 -7.03
CA GLU A 677 -9.21 34.79 -7.99
C GLU A 677 -10.27 33.74 -7.64
N SER A 678 -10.94 33.20 -8.65
CA SER A 678 -11.93 32.13 -8.46
C SER A 678 -11.44 30.75 -8.94
N ASP A 679 -10.35 30.70 -9.71
CA ASP A 679 -9.69 29.48 -10.17
C ASP A 679 -8.30 29.39 -9.51
N LEU A 680 -8.08 28.37 -8.69
CA LEU A 680 -6.91 28.29 -7.82
C LEU A 680 -6.21 26.94 -8.00
N VAL A 681 -4.88 26.96 -8.05
CA VAL A 681 -4.06 25.74 -8.05
C VAL A 681 -3.17 25.72 -6.82
N LEU A 682 -3.39 24.72 -5.95
CA LEU A 682 -2.59 24.48 -4.76
C LEU A 682 -1.88 23.13 -4.87
N GLY A 683 -0.72 23.00 -4.23
CA GLY A 683 0.01 21.73 -4.18
C GLY A 683 -0.30 20.97 -2.90
N SER A 684 -0.40 19.65 -2.97
CA SER A 684 -0.40 18.78 -1.79
C SER A 684 0.53 17.59 -2.03
N PRO A 685 1.40 17.21 -1.08
CA PRO A 685 2.25 16.05 -1.27
C PRO A 685 1.45 14.75 -1.10
N THR A 686 1.77 13.76 -1.93
CA THR A 686 1.30 12.38 -1.80
C THR A 686 2.47 11.49 -1.45
N ALA A 687 2.23 10.43 -0.68
CA ALA A 687 3.27 9.47 -0.31
C ALA A 687 3.72 8.63 -1.52
N ASN A 688 2.82 8.38 -2.48
CA ASN A 688 3.07 7.59 -3.70
C ASN A 688 3.69 6.21 -3.40
N ARG A 689 3.11 5.50 -2.41
CA ARG A 689 3.62 4.24 -1.87
C ARG A 689 2.72 3.03 -2.08
N ASP A 690 1.55 3.23 -2.69
CA ASP A 690 0.54 2.21 -2.92
C ASP A 690 1.03 0.95 -3.65
N ARG A 691 2.16 1.05 -4.36
CA ARG A 691 2.74 -0.04 -5.15
C ARG A 691 4.17 -0.40 -4.75
N THR A 692 4.64 0.10 -3.61
CA THR A 692 6.02 -0.08 -3.16
C THR A 692 6.07 -0.78 -1.80
N PRO A 693 7.09 -1.61 -1.52
CA PRO A 693 7.23 -2.26 -0.22
C PRO A 693 7.31 -1.26 0.93
N ASP A 694 6.69 -1.60 2.07
CA ASP A 694 6.60 -0.72 3.26
C ASP A 694 7.96 -0.26 3.79
N ASN A 695 9.00 -1.08 3.66
CA ASN A 695 10.34 -0.80 4.18
C ASN A 695 11.28 -0.13 3.17
N LEU A 696 10.77 0.33 2.03
CA LEU A 696 11.55 1.10 1.05
C LEU A 696 11.83 2.51 1.58
N LEU A 697 13.11 2.86 1.71
CA LEU A 697 13.55 4.22 2.01
C LEU A 697 13.92 4.97 0.73
N GLY A 698 13.58 6.26 0.66
CA GLY A 698 14.03 7.16 -0.40
C GLY A 698 13.05 8.30 -0.69
N LEU A 699 13.26 8.99 -1.82
CA LEU A 699 12.37 10.07 -2.29
C LEU A 699 11.22 9.48 -3.12
N LEU A 700 10.10 9.15 -2.47
CA LEU A 700 8.88 8.70 -3.17
C LEU A 700 7.80 9.77 -3.18
N LEU A 701 7.86 10.73 -2.25
CA LEU A 701 6.89 11.81 -2.14
C LEU A 701 6.80 12.60 -3.45
N ARG A 702 5.55 12.83 -3.89
CA ARG A 702 5.26 13.61 -5.10
C ARG A 702 4.26 14.72 -4.85
N PRO A 703 4.50 15.92 -5.39
CA PRO A 703 3.47 16.95 -5.42
C PRO A 703 2.30 16.56 -6.33
N MET A 704 1.11 16.60 -5.76
CA MET A 704 -0.17 16.50 -6.45
C MET A 704 -0.79 17.89 -6.55
N LEU A 705 -1.37 18.22 -7.71
CA LEU A 705 -1.95 19.53 -7.99
C LEU A 705 -3.46 19.47 -7.77
N LEU A 706 -3.97 20.41 -6.99
CA LEU A 706 -5.38 20.52 -6.65
C LEU A 706 -5.90 21.83 -7.24
N ARG A 707 -6.54 21.74 -8.42
CA ARG A 707 -7.19 22.86 -9.08
C ARG A 707 -8.66 22.92 -8.68
N THR A 708 -9.07 24.06 -8.14
CA THR A 708 -10.42 24.27 -7.63
C THR A 708 -10.99 25.57 -8.18
N ARG A 709 -12.23 25.50 -8.66
CA ARG A 709 -12.97 26.67 -9.14
C ARG A 709 -14.12 26.96 -8.20
N LEU A 710 -14.07 28.11 -7.53
CA LEU A 710 -15.07 28.51 -6.55
C LEU A 710 -15.97 29.60 -7.12
N ARG A 711 -17.29 29.39 -7.03
CA ARG A 711 -18.29 30.38 -7.43
C ARG A 711 -18.84 31.09 -6.18
N PRO A 712 -18.91 32.43 -6.14
CA PRO A 712 -19.39 33.15 -4.95
C PRO A 712 -20.80 32.73 -4.49
N GLU A 713 -21.67 32.37 -5.43
CA GLU A 713 -23.07 32.01 -5.19
C GLU A 713 -23.29 30.56 -4.72
N GLN A 714 -22.29 29.68 -4.89
CA GLN A 714 -22.41 28.28 -4.48
C GLN A 714 -22.28 28.15 -2.97
N THR A 715 -22.96 27.17 -2.38
CA THR A 715 -22.81 26.89 -0.94
C THR A 715 -21.44 26.27 -0.65
N PHE A 716 -20.98 26.35 0.60
CA PHE A 716 -19.77 25.65 1.02
C PHE A 716 -19.90 24.14 0.84
N ARG A 717 -21.09 23.57 1.08
CA ARG A 717 -21.41 22.17 0.84
C ARG A 717 -21.23 21.76 -0.63
N ASP A 718 -21.72 22.57 -1.56
CA ASP A 718 -21.57 22.30 -3.00
C ASP A 718 -20.10 22.37 -3.41
N ALA A 719 -19.38 23.39 -2.93
CA ALA A 719 -17.94 23.52 -3.16
C ALA A 719 -17.15 22.32 -2.62
N LEU A 720 -17.55 21.80 -1.46
CA LEU A 720 -16.95 20.63 -0.84
C LEU A 720 -17.18 19.35 -1.67
N ALA A 721 -18.35 19.20 -2.28
CA ALA A 721 -18.64 18.09 -3.18
C ALA A 721 -17.77 18.16 -4.46
N ASP A 722 -17.57 19.35 -5.03
CA ASP A 722 -16.67 19.56 -6.17
C ASP A 722 -15.22 19.21 -5.79
N VAL A 723 -14.74 19.68 -4.64
CA VAL A 723 -13.40 19.37 -4.11
C VAL A 723 -13.19 17.88 -3.88
N ARG A 724 -14.20 17.14 -3.42
CA ARG A 724 -14.13 15.69 -3.28
C ARG A 724 -13.79 15.02 -4.61
N GLY A 725 -14.43 15.46 -5.70
CA GLY A 725 -14.12 14.98 -7.05
C GLY A 725 -12.69 15.29 -7.47
N THR A 726 -12.25 16.55 -7.29
CA THR A 726 -10.88 16.98 -7.60
C THR A 726 -9.83 16.16 -6.86
N VAL A 727 -9.96 16.01 -5.54
CA VAL A 727 -8.98 15.29 -4.71
C VAL A 727 -8.97 13.80 -5.04
N SER A 728 -10.13 13.17 -5.24
CA SER A 728 -10.21 11.73 -5.56
C SER A 728 -9.61 11.41 -6.94
N GLY A 729 -9.93 12.23 -7.94
CA GLY A 729 -9.33 12.10 -9.26
C GLY A 729 -7.81 12.31 -9.22
N ALA A 730 -7.34 13.30 -8.46
CA ALA A 730 -5.92 13.60 -8.30
C ALA A 730 -5.16 12.45 -7.61
N LEU A 731 -5.72 11.83 -6.56
CA LEU A 731 -5.13 10.69 -5.87
C LEU A 731 -5.02 9.46 -6.78
N SER A 732 -6.04 9.19 -7.59
CA SER A 732 -6.06 8.06 -8.55
C SER A 732 -5.01 8.22 -9.66
N HIS A 733 -4.48 9.44 -9.84
CA HIS A 733 -3.47 9.79 -10.84
C HIS A 733 -2.15 10.30 -10.23
N ALA A 734 -1.87 9.98 -8.97
CA ALA A 734 -0.68 10.45 -8.25
C ALA A 734 0.65 9.80 -8.72
N GLU A 735 0.59 8.81 -9.63
CA GLU A 735 1.78 8.16 -10.16
C GLU A 735 2.47 8.93 -11.31
N ALA A 736 1.91 10.06 -11.75
CA ALA A 736 2.59 10.94 -12.69
C ALA A 736 3.83 11.60 -12.04
N PRO A 737 5.04 11.45 -12.62
CA PRO A 737 6.22 12.16 -12.13
C PRO A 737 6.04 13.67 -12.26
N TYR A 738 6.35 14.42 -11.21
CA TYR A 738 6.10 15.86 -11.21
C TYR A 738 6.92 16.58 -12.28
N GLN A 739 8.16 16.13 -12.55
CA GLN A 739 8.97 16.66 -13.65
C GLN A 739 8.26 16.53 -15.01
N SER A 740 7.60 15.40 -15.28
CA SER A 740 6.86 15.21 -16.53
C SER A 740 5.68 16.15 -16.66
N LEU A 741 5.04 16.52 -15.54
CA LEU A 741 3.97 17.53 -15.54
C LEU A 741 4.52 18.93 -15.86
N ILE A 742 5.71 19.27 -15.34
CA ILE A 742 6.37 20.55 -15.64
C ILE A 742 6.72 20.64 -17.13
N ASP A 743 7.34 19.59 -17.67
CA ASP A 743 7.77 19.57 -19.07
C ASP A 743 6.60 19.74 -20.04
N ARG A 744 5.41 19.25 -19.67
CA ARG A 744 4.18 19.36 -20.46
C ARG A 744 3.46 20.70 -20.28
N LEU A 745 3.27 21.13 -19.03
CA LEU A 745 2.34 22.23 -18.68
C LEU A 745 3.04 23.57 -18.48
N ALA A 746 4.33 23.56 -18.21
CA ALA A 746 5.11 24.75 -17.89
C ALA A 746 6.53 24.73 -18.51
N PRO A 747 6.72 24.34 -19.79
CA PRO A 747 8.05 24.15 -20.40
C PRO A 747 8.91 25.42 -20.42
N HIS A 748 8.30 26.60 -20.33
CA HIS A 748 8.98 27.90 -20.35
C HIS A 748 9.13 28.53 -18.96
N ARG A 749 8.57 27.93 -17.91
CA ARG A 749 8.85 28.38 -16.55
C ARG A 749 10.26 27.92 -16.23
N GLY A 750 11.20 28.87 -16.18
CA GLY A 750 12.62 28.60 -15.88
C GLY A 750 12.82 27.90 -14.53
N ILE A 751 14.04 27.90 -14.01
CA ILE A 751 14.37 27.18 -12.77
C ILE A 751 13.63 27.80 -11.57
N SER A 752 12.45 27.26 -11.26
CA SER A 752 11.62 27.62 -10.12
C SER A 752 11.38 26.39 -9.25
N TRP A 753 11.42 26.58 -7.94
CA TRP A 753 11.25 25.49 -6.97
C TRP A 753 9.93 24.75 -7.09
N THR A 754 8.85 25.48 -7.40
CA THR A 754 7.52 24.93 -7.62
C THR A 754 6.83 25.67 -8.76
N PRO A 755 7.07 25.25 -10.02
CA PRO A 755 6.54 25.98 -11.16
C PRO A 755 5.01 25.84 -11.29
N LEU A 756 4.38 24.81 -10.71
CA LEU A 756 2.95 24.52 -10.86
C LEU A 756 2.10 24.81 -9.61
N PHE A 757 2.70 25.18 -8.48
CA PHE A 757 1.97 25.63 -7.27
C PHE A 757 2.86 26.56 -6.42
N ARG A 758 2.30 27.40 -5.54
CA ARG A 758 3.08 28.26 -4.62
C ARG A 758 2.82 27.93 -3.16
N LEU A 759 1.54 27.73 -2.82
CA LEU A 759 1.14 27.25 -1.50
C LEU A 759 1.03 25.73 -1.50
N ARG A 760 1.71 25.10 -0.54
CA ARG A 760 1.56 23.68 -0.24
C ARG A 760 0.60 23.48 0.93
N TYR A 761 -0.33 22.55 0.80
CA TYR A 761 -1.31 22.21 1.83
C TYR A 761 -1.18 20.75 2.28
N LEU A 762 -1.14 20.54 3.59
CA LEU A 762 -1.11 19.22 4.23
C LEU A 762 -2.11 19.19 5.38
N PHE A 763 -2.73 18.03 5.57
CA PHE A 763 -3.47 17.67 6.76
C PHE A 763 -2.97 16.31 7.21
N LEU A 764 -2.37 16.22 8.39
CA LEU A 764 -1.66 15.03 8.86
C LEU A 764 -2.22 14.59 10.22
N PRO A 765 -2.18 13.29 10.55
CA PRO A 765 -2.38 12.88 11.94
C PRO A 765 -1.26 13.44 12.83
N TRP A 766 -1.58 13.79 14.07
CA TRP A 766 -0.57 14.09 15.07
C TRP A 766 0.10 12.80 15.55
N ASN A 767 1.43 12.83 15.71
CA ASN A 767 2.17 11.70 16.26
C ASN A 767 2.19 11.78 17.78
N ASP A 768 1.40 10.94 18.44
CA ASP A 768 1.44 10.81 19.91
C ASP A 768 2.82 10.30 20.39
N PRO A 769 3.23 10.64 21.62
CA PRO A 769 4.38 10.01 22.26
C PRO A 769 4.24 8.48 22.26
N PHE A 770 5.35 7.78 22.02
CA PHE A 770 5.36 6.32 21.95
C PHE A 770 6.54 5.74 22.74
N GLU A 771 6.37 4.52 23.24
CA GLU A 771 7.43 3.80 23.95
C GLU A 771 8.04 2.72 23.06
N MET A 772 9.37 2.67 22.97
CA MET A 772 10.09 1.58 22.31
C MET A 772 11.35 1.25 23.08
N SER A 773 11.61 -0.05 23.26
CA SER A 773 12.85 -0.54 23.88
C SER A 773 13.14 0.07 25.27
N GLY A 774 12.09 0.38 26.05
CA GLY A 774 12.20 1.00 27.37
C GLY A 774 12.48 2.51 27.36
N LEU A 775 12.32 3.17 26.20
CA LEU A 775 12.50 4.61 26.04
C LEU A 775 11.18 5.27 25.66
N GLN A 776 10.87 6.41 26.29
CA GLN A 776 9.78 7.27 25.86
C GLN A 776 10.28 8.21 24.76
N LEU A 777 9.62 8.17 23.61
CA LEU A 777 10.00 8.89 22.40
C LEU A 777 8.89 9.90 22.07
N ASN A 778 9.23 11.19 22.11
CA ASN A 778 8.29 12.27 21.85
C ASN A 778 8.80 13.15 20.69
N PRO A 779 8.09 13.23 19.55
CA PRO A 779 8.41 14.15 18.47
C PRO A 779 8.50 15.60 18.96
N ILE A 780 9.50 16.35 18.48
CA ILE A 780 9.65 17.78 18.78
C ILE A 780 9.77 18.60 17.51
N ASP A 781 9.28 19.84 17.55
CA ASP A 781 9.55 20.78 16.46
C ASP A 781 11.02 21.23 16.48
N THR A 782 11.65 21.20 15.31
CA THR A 782 13.08 21.52 15.18
C THR A 782 13.35 22.91 14.66
N ASP A 783 12.33 23.61 14.16
CA ASP A 783 12.39 24.93 13.52
C ASP A 783 13.75 25.26 12.87
N PRO A 784 14.02 24.77 11.65
CA PRO A 784 15.26 25.07 10.95
C PRO A 784 15.35 26.55 10.49
N GLN A 785 14.27 27.33 10.64
CA GLN A 785 14.15 28.71 10.14
C GLN A 785 14.38 28.80 8.63
N THR A 786 13.85 27.82 7.90
CA THR A 786 13.93 27.73 6.44
C THR A 786 12.56 27.47 5.84
N SER A 787 12.37 27.88 4.58
CA SER A 787 11.17 27.55 3.81
C SER A 787 11.56 27.17 2.39
N LEU A 788 11.19 25.95 1.99
CA LEU A 788 11.45 25.43 0.65
C LEU A 788 10.47 25.96 -0.40
N TYR A 789 9.26 26.26 0.04
CA TYR A 789 8.16 26.76 -0.77
C TYR A 789 7.92 28.23 -0.44
N ASP A 790 7.13 28.93 -1.25
CA ASP A 790 6.63 30.25 -0.84
C ASP A 790 5.94 30.14 0.52
N SER A 791 5.02 29.17 0.62
CA SER A 791 4.36 28.84 1.87
C SER A 791 3.93 27.37 1.94
N THR A 792 3.87 26.85 3.16
CA THR A 792 3.27 25.56 3.49
C THR A 792 2.31 25.73 4.66
N LEU A 793 1.03 25.44 4.46
CA LEU A 793 0.07 25.23 5.54
C LEU A 793 0.03 23.74 5.87
N THR A 794 0.40 23.40 7.10
CA THR A 794 0.22 22.05 7.67
C THR A 794 -0.79 22.12 8.80
N LEU A 795 -1.82 21.30 8.74
CA LEU A 795 -2.77 21.08 9.84
C LEU A 795 -2.52 19.70 10.44
N TRP A 796 -2.73 19.61 11.76
CA TRP A 796 -2.74 18.35 12.48
C TRP A 796 -4.05 18.15 13.21
N ASP A 797 -4.52 16.91 13.22
CA ASP A 797 -5.59 16.45 14.10
C ASP A 797 -4.97 15.72 15.29
N SER A 798 -5.20 16.24 16.49
CA SER A 798 -4.69 15.71 17.74
C SER A 798 -5.84 15.40 18.69
N ARG A 799 -5.57 14.61 19.73
CA ARG A 799 -6.56 14.33 20.78
C ARG A 799 -7.03 15.58 21.52
N LEU A 800 -6.22 16.65 21.50
CA LEU A 800 -6.46 17.92 22.17
C LEU A 800 -7.07 18.97 21.23
N GLY A 801 -7.54 18.57 20.04
CA GLY A 801 -8.06 19.48 19.03
C GLY A 801 -7.11 19.66 17.85
N ALA A 802 -7.62 20.29 16.80
CA ALA A 802 -6.85 20.58 15.59
C ALA A 802 -5.97 21.81 15.79
N PHE A 803 -4.80 21.82 15.19
CA PHE A 803 -3.92 22.98 15.14
C PHE A 803 -3.17 23.03 13.83
N GLY A 804 -2.50 24.15 13.56
CA GLY A 804 -1.86 24.38 12.30
C GLY A 804 -0.56 25.17 12.40
N ARG A 805 0.28 24.98 11.40
CA ARG A 805 1.51 25.75 11.17
C ARG A 805 1.49 26.27 9.75
N PHE A 806 1.73 27.56 9.63
CA PHE A 806 2.01 28.23 8.37
C PHE A 806 3.50 28.56 8.30
N GLU A 807 4.25 27.80 7.52
CA GLU A 807 5.66 28.06 7.20
C GLU A 807 5.73 28.92 5.93
N TYR A 808 6.57 29.94 5.90
CA TYR A 808 6.64 30.88 4.77
C TYR A 808 8.03 31.47 4.55
N ALA A 809 8.34 31.82 3.30
CA ALA A 809 9.58 32.48 2.92
C ALA A 809 9.56 33.97 3.31
N THR A 810 10.52 34.42 4.13
CA THR A 810 10.60 35.81 4.61
C THR A 810 10.96 36.81 3.51
N ASP A 811 11.51 36.31 2.41
CA ASP A 811 11.72 37.09 1.18
C ASP A 811 10.40 37.59 0.58
N LEU A 812 9.30 36.86 0.80
CA LEU A 812 8.02 37.07 0.12
C LEU A 812 6.92 37.62 1.02
N PHE A 813 6.92 37.30 2.31
CA PHE A 813 5.83 37.66 3.22
C PHE A 813 6.33 38.35 4.49
N ASP A 814 5.56 39.34 4.95
CA ASP A 814 5.71 39.91 6.29
C ASP A 814 4.88 39.08 7.28
N HIS A 815 5.38 38.93 8.52
CA HIS A 815 4.72 38.11 9.55
C HIS A 815 3.26 38.53 9.80
N GLU A 816 3.01 39.84 9.84
CA GLU A 816 1.66 40.40 10.05
C GLU A 816 0.67 39.99 8.96
N THR A 817 1.10 39.97 7.70
CA THR A 817 0.27 39.55 6.56
C THR A 817 -0.07 38.07 6.63
N VAL A 818 0.89 37.24 7.07
CA VAL A 818 0.65 35.81 7.28
C VAL A 818 -0.33 35.59 8.42
N VAL A 819 -0.16 36.29 9.55
CA VAL A 819 -1.07 36.22 10.70
C VAL A 819 -2.50 36.61 10.29
N GLU A 820 -2.69 37.71 9.56
CA GLU A 820 -4.00 38.09 9.03
C GLU A 820 -4.61 37.03 8.10
N GLY A 821 -3.77 36.41 7.25
CA GLY A 821 -4.17 35.35 6.36
C GLY A 821 -4.65 34.09 7.08
N ILE A 822 -3.92 33.65 8.11
CA ILE A 822 -4.31 32.47 8.90
C ILE A 822 -5.55 32.72 9.76
N GLU A 823 -5.70 33.93 10.30
CA GLU A 823 -6.89 34.32 11.07
C GLU A 823 -8.14 34.34 10.17
N THR A 824 -7.98 34.82 8.94
CA THR A 824 -9.04 34.80 7.92
C THR A 824 -9.41 33.36 7.56
N PHE A 825 -8.43 32.52 7.26
CA PHE A 825 -8.64 31.11 6.97
C PHE A 825 -9.37 30.39 8.12
N ALA A 826 -8.88 30.56 9.36
CA ALA A 826 -9.45 29.90 10.53
C ALA A 826 -10.88 30.36 10.83
N THR A 827 -11.15 31.67 10.66
CA THR A 827 -12.50 32.23 10.81
C THR A 827 -13.46 31.68 9.74
N MET A 828 -13.03 31.59 8.47
CA MET A 828 -13.84 30.99 7.42
C MET A 828 -14.11 29.50 7.67
N LEU A 829 -13.10 28.75 8.12
CA LEU A 829 -13.27 27.34 8.45
C LEU A 829 -14.31 27.17 9.56
N ALA A 830 -14.19 27.94 10.65
CA ALA A 830 -15.13 27.90 11.77
C ALA A 830 -16.56 28.22 11.35
N ALA A 831 -16.75 29.23 10.49
CA ALA A 831 -18.07 29.58 9.96
C ALA A 831 -18.64 28.51 9.03
N ALA A 832 -17.82 27.98 8.12
CA ALA A 832 -18.23 26.94 7.17
C ALA A 832 -18.63 25.63 7.85
N VAL A 833 -17.95 25.23 8.93
CA VAL A 833 -18.32 24.02 9.69
C VAL A 833 -19.51 24.25 10.62
N ALA A 834 -19.83 25.50 10.93
CA ALA A 834 -21.01 25.88 11.70
C ALA A 834 -22.28 25.96 10.84
N ASP A 835 -22.16 26.50 9.63
CA ASP A 835 -23.24 26.60 8.65
C ASP A 835 -22.71 26.20 7.25
N PRO A 836 -22.80 24.92 6.87
CA PRO A 836 -22.28 24.44 5.58
C PRO A 836 -23.08 24.94 4.37
N ASP A 837 -24.26 25.52 4.59
CA ASP A 837 -25.12 26.02 3.52
C ASP A 837 -24.87 27.53 3.25
N ILE A 838 -23.96 28.16 4.00
CA ILE A 838 -23.45 29.49 3.71
C ILE A 838 -22.82 29.55 2.31
N ARG A 839 -23.06 30.63 1.58
CA ARG A 839 -22.43 30.84 0.27
C ARG A 839 -20.96 31.19 0.43
N ILE A 840 -20.14 30.78 -0.53
CA ILE A 840 -18.70 31.09 -0.54
C ILE A 840 -18.44 32.61 -0.45
N GLY A 841 -19.25 33.41 -1.17
CA GLY A 841 -19.15 34.88 -1.13
C GLY A 841 -19.48 35.48 0.24
N ASP A 842 -20.34 34.82 1.02
CA ASP A 842 -20.89 35.31 2.29
C ASP A 842 -20.10 34.85 3.52
N LEU A 843 -19.09 33.98 3.36
CA LEU A 843 -18.21 33.57 4.46
C LEU A 843 -17.62 34.81 5.17
N PRO A 844 -17.41 34.81 6.49
CA PRO A 844 -16.84 35.96 7.19
C PRO A 844 -15.35 36.16 6.87
N GLY A 845 -14.86 37.40 6.93
CA GLY A 845 -13.41 37.70 6.93
C GLY A 845 -12.78 37.44 8.30
N ALA A 846 -11.60 38.00 8.57
CA ALA A 846 -11.01 37.96 9.91
C ALA A 846 -11.98 38.51 10.98
N SER A 847 -12.10 37.79 12.11
CA SER A 847 -12.96 38.17 13.23
C SER A 847 -12.15 38.61 14.45
N ALA A 848 -12.83 39.01 15.54
CA ALA A 848 -12.18 39.30 16.82
C ALA A 848 -11.64 38.06 17.54
N THR A 849 -12.07 36.85 17.15
CA THR A 849 -11.53 35.59 17.68
C THR A 849 -10.12 35.39 17.13
N ARG A 850 -9.14 35.30 18.04
CA ARG A 850 -7.74 35.11 17.70
C ARG A 850 -7.39 33.62 17.74
N TYR A 851 -7.03 33.07 16.59
CA TYR A 851 -6.57 31.68 16.42
C TYR A 851 -5.05 31.57 16.49
N HIS A 852 -4.32 32.66 16.18
CA HIS A 852 -2.88 32.69 16.22
C HIS A 852 -2.34 32.55 17.64
N VAL A 853 -1.39 31.63 17.82
CA VAL A 853 -0.70 31.37 19.07
C VAL A 853 0.82 31.42 18.88
N ASP A 854 1.52 31.71 19.98
CA ASP A 854 2.97 31.57 20.08
C ASP A 854 3.36 30.07 20.24
N VAL A 855 4.61 29.73 19.94
CA VAL A 855 5.09 28.33 19.98
C VAL A 855 5.16 27.77 21.41
N ASP A 856 5.54 28.58 22.41
CA ASP A 856 5.59 28.16 23.81
C ASP A 856 4.18 27.93 24.36
N GLN A 857 3.18 28.72 23.91
CA GLN A 857 1.77 28.49 24.22
C GLN A 857 1.27 27.16 23.63
N LEU A 858 1.66 26.85 22.39
CA LEU A 858 1.32 25.58 21.75
C LEU A 858 2.02 24.40 22.42
N GLU A 859 3.32 24.50 22.72
CA GLU A 859 4.08 23.46 23.42
C GLU A 859 3.51 23.19 24.81
N ALA A 860 3.07 24.24 25.53
CA ALA A 860 2.40 24.09 26.82
C ALA A 860 1.04 23.38 26.68
N HIS A 861 0.26 23.72 25.65
CA HIS A 861 -1.02 23.06 25.36
C HIS A 861 -0.81 21.57 25.04
N LEU A 862 0.12 21.25 24.13
CA LEU A 862 0.42 19.88 23.71
C LEU A 862 1.15 19.05 24.78
N GLY A 863 1.92 19.69 25.67
CA GLY A 863 2.68 19.04 26.74
C GLY A 863 1.93 18.86 28.06
N SER A 864 0.67 19.30 28.14
CA SER A 864 -0.11 19.33 29.38
C SER A 864 -0.64 17.97 29.87
N GLU A 865 -0.49 16.88 29.09
CA GLU A 865 -0.73 15.52 29.56
C GLU A 865 0.59 14.73 29.75
N GLY A 866 0.84 14.31 30.99
CA GLY A 866 1.70 13.17 31.27
C GLY A 866 1.09 11.86 30.76
N PRO A 867 1.76 10.70 30.92
CA PRO A 867 1.22 9.41 30.46
C PRO A 867 -0.18 9.16 31.02
N PRO A 868 -1.06 8.46 30.28
CA PRO A 868 -2.45 8.26 30.66
C PRO A 868 -2.52 7.64 32.05
N GLN A 869 -3.09 8.38 33.02
CA GLN A 869 -3.55 7.76 34.25
C GLN A 869 -4.77 6.91 33.90
N ASP A 870 -4.65 5.61 34.17
CA ASP A 870 -5.73 4.62 34.14
C ASP A 870 -7.08 5.23 34.58
N ARG A 871 -7.99 5.44 33.63
CA ARG A 871 -9.42 5.47 33.95
C ARG A 871 -9.97 4.07 33.72
N ARG A 872 -10.02 3.31 34.82
CA ARG A 872 -10.85 2.11 34.97
C ARG A 872 -12.33 2.41 34.73
#